data_AF-A0A956M7K5-F1
#
_entry.id   AF-A0A956M7K5-F1
#
_cell.length_a   1.000
_cell.length_b   1.000
_cell.length_c   1.000
_cell.angle_alpha   90.00
_cell.angle_beta   90.00
_cell.angle_gamma   90.00
#
_symmetry.space_group_name_H-M   'P 1'
#
loop_
_entity.id
_entity.type
_entity.pdbx_description
1 polymer ?
#
loop_
_entity_poly.entity_id
_entity_poly.type
_entity_poly.pdbx_seq_one_letter_code
_entity_poly.pdbx_strand_id
1 'polypeptide(L)'
;MLGAKNNKPTMITDIYEQIEKLKSNDSISRQKKGFLFEQLVREIQPWDFKPPIVTTGISEQLDGVFNWDGKTFIIECKAKEKEIKRGDHDWEDFELKIRKRKGSVIGLYCCLYAINDSIYEAATDLNKEGVTTLIMADKFWFNLNIEKLEFGIILNYLITYARASFKPSQDDIKKIKDWHFNNDDIQRRINSVLIYESSTFLRRFKKENHSKLYVRREIDKNIYDYARQLKPSALKQKFKTKDIKGTEHTYEQKKEPPIQIFMLRDFSGAGKTFFSTEYAEHREFFLSYTKAANQKDIDNIPDILEKISPHFGVQELILLDKPILFFIDSLDEAIYSQNKHIEVRSAIEFVNGTLNSVGRKFDLSAFPFGLVFTIREDYWRAWESDFEGRRTINSKKVISSFNDKEFDTALSNYSNVYSFNIVNKIDKISKNVLSIPINLSIFSEANEYKGDIRISEIWEEHVLHSYFNRKKENVTKRNIPGITAGIFIKICTDIAFFVVKNKLNQIHKKDILSIVQSNYIVLEPLFEELILLLESESLLVFSSENRHLFRFKHNKFIEFLSSYYILYQLDRLQDFEILDIFSDSIFESGVASMFKIHDFIIFISKKEFPFLAEEVDNHYANSEKFMTRSLKRLRSDIATGEASGKRALNLILKKCSSKNPEITWDSFFVVVAKKNNPESHHLLTTFKNAWDSNFKSQNLWKLLPKMTINNLLVTSEVITRVISSNDVKVWEVFLGLILENNLREEFKEIWNEVDKDKILNQKMVDKDWDYNKNLIDIILNDKEFVKGIEFCT
;
A
#
# COMPACT_ATOMS: atom_id res chain seq x y z
N MET A 1 -34.90 -36.73 29.47
CA MET A 1 -34.33 -36.05 30.65
C MET A 1 -33.19 -36.90 31.19
N LEU A 2 -32.02 -36.28 31.38
CA LEU A 2 -30.90 -36.68 32.27
C LEU A 2 -30.24 -38.06 31.98
N GLY A 3 -28.98 -38.17 31.58
CA GLY A 3 -27.93 -37.17 31.45
C GLY A 3 -26.77 -37.68 30.60
N ALA A 4 -26.31 -36.80 29.72
CA ALA A 4 -24.98 -36.86 29.13
C ALA A 4 -23.97 -36.67 30.25
N LYS A 5 -23.34 -37.76 30.69
CA LYS A 5 -22.09 -37.64 31.44
C LYS A 5 -21.01 -37.22 30.44
N ASN A 6 -20.54 -36.00 30.65
CA ASN A 6 -19.30 -35.44 30.12
C ASN A 6 -18.17 -36.47 30.21
N ASN A 7 -17.90 -37.17 29.12
CA ASN A 7 -16.57 -37.64 28.86
C ASN A 7 -15.76 -36.41 28.45
N LYS A 8 -14.89 -35.96 29.37
CA LYS A 8 -13.71 -35.17 29.03
C LYS A 8 -13.09 -35.76 27.75
N PRO A 9 -12.55 -34.96 26.82
CA PRO A 9 -11.72 -35.51 25.76
C PRO A 9 -10.50 -36.14 26.42
N THR A 10 -10.57 -37.43 26.72
CA THR A 10 -9.39 -38.26 26.96
C THR A 10 -8.49 -38.02 25.78
N MET A 11 -7.28 -37.53 26.05
CA MET A 11 -6.24 -37.32 25.05
C MET A 11 -6.26 -38.50 24.08
N ILE A 12 -6.61 -38.26 22.82
CA ILE A 12 -6.38 -39.23 21.77
C ILE A 12 -4.85 -39.25 21.63
N THR A 13 -4.20 -40.18 22.33
CA THR A 13 -2.83 -40.56 22.03
C THR A 13 -2.76 -40.89 20.55
N ASP A 14 -1.78 -40.33 19.84
CA ASP A 14 -1.58 -40.58 18.42
C ASP A 14 -1.50 -42.09 18.15
N ILE A 15 -2.30 -42.60 17.21
CA ILE A 15 -2.41 -44.04 16.94
C ILE A 15 -1.06 -44.61 16.48
N TYR A 16 -0.24 -43.83 15.77
CA TYR A 16 1.11 -44.26 15.35
C TYR A 16 2.04 -44.45 16.54
N GLU A 17 1.94 -43.57 17.55
CA GLU A 17 2.68 -43.69 18.79
C GLU A 17 2.24 -44.92 19.58
N GLN A 18 0.94 -45.24 19.56
CA GLN A 18 0.41 -46.45 20.19
C GLN A 18 0.95 -47.73 19.51
N ILE A 19 1.00 -47.76 18.17
CA ILE A 19 1.56 -48.91 17.42
C ILE A 19 3.03 -49.10 17.78
N GLU A 20 3.83 -48.03 17.81
CA GLU A 20 5.25 -48.14 18.15
C GLU A 20 5.45 -48.64 19.59
N LYS A 21 4.69 -48.10 20.55
CA LYS A 21 4.77 -48.49 21.97
C LYS A 21 4.38 -49.95 22.22
N LEU A 22 3.63 -50.61 21.33
CA LEU A 22 3.34 -52.04 21.46
C LEU A 22 4.60 -52.92 21.38
N LYS A 23 5.66 -52.47 20.69
CA LYS A 23 6.93 -53.21 20.63
C LYS A 23 7.60 -53.33 22.00
N SER A 24 7.67 -52.22 22.73
CA SER A 24 8.42 -52.09 23.99
C SER A 24 7.60 -52.42 25.24
N ASN A 25 6.35 -52.86 25.08
CA ASN A 25 5.47 -53.13 26.22
C ASN A 25 5.46 -54.62 26.58
N ASP A 26 6.33 -54.99 27.51
CA ASP A 26 6.50 -56.37 28.01
C ASP A 26 5.37 -56.83 28.96
N SER A 27 4.53 -55.89 29.43
CA SER A 27 3.41 -56.20 30.33
C SER A 27 2.19 -56.81 29.63
N ILE A 28 2.20 -56.89 28.29
CA ILE A 28 1.08 -57.37 27.47
C ILE A 28 1.41 -58.77 26.94
N SER A 29 0.51 -59.74 27.14
CA SER A 29 0.66 -61.09 26.59
C SER A 29 0.73 -61.07 25.05
N ARG A 30 1.46 -62.02 24.46
CA ARG A 30 1.66 -62.12 22.99
C ARG A 30 0.35 -62.09 22.20
N GLN A 31 -0.66 -62.82 22.67
CA GLN A 31 -2.00 -62.88 22.04
C GLN A 31 -2.69 -61.51 22.07
N LYS A 32 -2.63 -60.81 23.21
CA LYS A 32 -3.23 -59.49 23.37
C LYS A 32 -2.47 -58.42 22.56
N LYS A 33 -1.15 -58.55 22.42
CA LYS A 33 -0.32 -57.68 21.57
C LYS A 33 -0.71 -57.79 20.10
N GLY A 34 -0.94 -59.01 19.59
CA GLY A 34 -1.46 -59.25 18.24
C GLY A 34 -2.82 -58.61 17.99
N PHE A 35 -3.78 -58.84 18.90
CA PHE A 35 -5.12 -58.24 18.81
C PHE A 35 -5.10 -56.70 18.81
N LEU A 36 -4.30 -56.10 19.70
CA LEU A 36 -4.19 -54.63 19.76
C LEU A 36 -3.53 -54.06 18.50
N PHE A 37 -2.50 -54.71 17.97
CA PHE A 37 -1.85 -54.26 16.73
C PHE A 37 -2.83 -54.24 15.56
N GLU A 38 -3.60 -55.32 15.38
CA GLU A 38 -4.64 -55.40 14.35
C GLU A 38 -5.70 -54.31 14.51
N GLN A 39 -6.15 -54.05 15.75
CA GLN A 39 -7.10 -52.98 16.04
C GLN A 39 -6.56 -51.58 15.69
N LEU A 40 -5.29 -51.31 16.00
CA LEU A 40 -4.68 -50.01 15.69
C LEU A 40 -4.43 -49.85 14.18
N VAL A 41 -3.95 -50.89 13.50
CA VAL A 41 -3.82 -50.89 12.02
C VAL A 41 -5.17 -50.67 11.38
N ARG A 42 -6.25 -51.20 11.95
CA ARG A 42 -7.61 -50.94 11.47
C ARG A 42 -8.02 -49.49 11.67
N GLU A 43 -7.72 -48.84 12.79
CA GLU A 43 -8.16 -47.45 13.01
C GLU A 43 -7.45 -46.42 12.11
N ILE A 44 -6.24 -46.73 11.61
CA ILE A 44 -5.48 -45.80 10.74
C ILE A 44 -5.86 -45.88 9.27
N GLN A 45 -6.56 -46.92 8.80
CA GLN A 45 -6.89 -47.04 7.38
C GLN A 45 -7.96 -46.01 6.97
N PRO A 46 -7.88 -45.48 5.74
CA PRO A 46 -8.82 -44.48 5.21
C PRO A 46 -10.13 -45.13 4.72
N TRP A 47 -10.97 -45.67 5.60
CA TRP A 47 -12.15 -46.44 5.19
C TRP A 47 -13.21 -45.66 4.41
N ASP A 48 -13.73 -46.24 3.32
CA ASP A 48 -15.01 -45.82 2.74
C ASP A 48 -16.20 -46.26 3.64
N PHE A 49 -16.07 -47.43 4.28
CA PHE A 49 -17.03 -47.99 5.25
C PHE A 49 -16.30 -48.78 6.34
N LYS A 50 -16.49 -48.44 7.63
CA LYS A 50 -15.90 -49.19 8.75
C LYS A 50 -16.66 -50.52 8.94
N PRO A 51 -16.05 -51.70 8.76
CA PRO A 51 -16.72 -52.97 9.05
C PRO A 51 -17.07 -53.05 10.56
N PRO A 52 -18.05 -53.87 11.00
CA PRO A 52 -18.39 -54.03 12.42
C PRO A 52 -17.29 -54.79 13.20
N ILE A 53 -17.22 -54.61 14.52
CA ILE A 53 -16.36 -55.41 15.42
C ILE A 53 -17.17 -56.63 15.84
N VAL A 54 -16.81 -57.84 15.40
CA VAL A 54 -17.49 -59.07 15.85
C VAL A 54 -16.77 -59.60 17.09
N THR A 55 -17.32 -59.30 18.26
CA THR A 55 -16.88 -59.87 19.55
C THR A 55 -17.62 -61.19 19.82
N THR A 56 -17.27 -62.26 19.12
CA THR A 56 -17.62 -63.63 19.56
C THR A 56 -16.49 -64.59 19.17
N GLY A 57 -15.77 -65.08 20.17
CA GLY A 57 -14.51 -65.81 20.02
C GLY A 57 -14.60 -67.26 19.51
N ILE A 58 -15.40 -67.57 18.49
CA ILE A 58 -15.45 -68.94 17.91
C ILE A 58 -15.50 -68.97 16.35
N SER A 59 -15.63 -67.85 15.63
CA SER A 59 -15.51 -67.86 14.16
C SER A 59 -14.79 -66.63 13.61
N GLU A 60 -13.75 -66.92 12.81
CA GLU A 60 -12.92 -66.04 11.96
C GLU A 60 -12.43 -64.71 12.57
N GLN A 61 -11.11 -64.68 12.82
CA GLN A 61 -10.29 -63.46 12.88
C GLN A 61 -10.56 -62.59 11.63
N LEU A 62 -10.29 -61.28 11.67
CA LEU A 62 -10.41 -60.41 10.49
C LEU A 62 -9.40 -60.83 9.40
N ASP A 63 -9.73 -61.87 8.64
CA ASP A 63 -9.33 -62.03 7.24
C ASP A 63 -10.15 -61.03 6.42
N GLY A 64 -9.92 -59.74 6.70
CA GLY A 64 -10.79 -58.68 6.23
C GLY A 64 -10.52 -58.39 4.76
N VAL A 65 -11.56 -58.52 3.94
CA VAL A 65 -11.63 -57.90 2.62
C VAL A 65 -12.12 -56.47 2.83
N PHE A 66 -11.35 -55.48 2.43
CA PHE A 66 -11.65 -54.06 2.68
C PHE A 66 -11.76 -53.28 1.38
N ASN A 67 -12.55 -52.20 1.36
CA ASN A 67 -12.66 -51.33 0.19
C ASN A 67 -12.28 -49.89 0.55
N TRP A 68 -11.48 -49.27 -0.30
CA TRP A 68 -11.14 -47.86 -0.26
C TRP A 68 -10.84 -47.34 -1.66
N ASP A 69 -11.41 -46.19 -2.04
CA ASP A 69 -11.18 -45.54 -3.34
C ASP A 69 -11.46 -46.49 -4.52
N GLY A 70 -12.54 -47.29 -4.40
CA GLY A 70 -12.94 -48.29 -5.40
C GLY A 70 -12.00 -49.50 -5.54
N LYS A 71 -11.02 -49.66 -4.65
CA LYS A 71 -10.05 -50.78 -4.65
C LYS A 71 -10.32 -51.72 -3.47
N THR A 72 -10.14 -53.02 -3.71
CA THR A 72 -10.31 -54.05 -2.67
C THR A 72 -8.95 -54.47 -2.10
N PHE A 73 -8.83 -54.54 -0.77
CA PHE A 73 -7.64 -54.91 -0.02
C PHE A 73 -7.86 -56.20 0.78
N ILE A 74 -6.83 -57.03 0.88
CA ILE A 74 -6.74 -58.10 1.88
C ILE A 74 -5.62 -57.72 2.83
N ILE A 75 -5.95 -57.46 4.10
CA ILE A 75 -4.97 -57.03 5.11
C ILE A 75 -4.73 -58.18 6.07
N GLU A 76 -3.46 -58.51 6.30
CA GLU A 76 -3.06 -59.49 7.30
C GLU A 76 -2.05 -58.86 8.28
N CYS A 77 -2.34 -58.96 9.57
CA CYS A 77 -1.55 -58.34 10.63
C CYS A 77 -0.84 -59.40 11.49
N LYS A 78 0.48 -59.27 11.69
CA LYS A 78 1.29 -60.17 12.53
C LYS A 78 2.10 -59.39 13.56
N ALA A 79 2.07 -59.85 14.82
CA ALA A 79 2.86 -59.27 15.93
C ALA A 79 3.83 -60.29 16.53
N LYS A 80 4.53 -61.06 15.68
CA LYS A 80 5.46 -62.12 16.09
C LYS A 80 6.87 -61.55 16.28
N GLU A 81 7.44 -61.71 17.47
CA GLU A 81 8.79 -61.24 17.80
C GLU A 81 9.88 -61.97 17.01
N LYS A 82 9.62 -63.23 16.64
CA LYS A 82 10.51 -64.00 15.76
C LYS A 82 10.31 -63.55 14.31
N GLU A 83 11.42 -63.28 13.64
CA GLU A 83 11.47 -62.95 12.21
C GLU A 83 10.74 -64.02 11.37
N ILE A 84 9.80 -63.58 10.53
CA ILE A 84 9.01 -64.41 9.63
C ILE A 84 9.78 -64.60 8.32
N LYS A 85 9.83 -65.84 7.80
CA LYS A 85 10.57 -66.22 6.59
C LYS A 85 9.66 -66.84 5.54
N ARG A 86 10.13 -66.86 4.29
CA ARG A 86 9.45 -67.59 3.21
C ARG A 86 9.35 -69.08 3.58
N GLY A 87 8.15 -69.65 3.45
CA GLY A 87 7.85 -71.02 3.89
C GLY A 87 7.29 -71.12 5.32
N ASP A 88 7.26 -70.02 6.08
CA ASP A 88 6.50 -69.99 7.32
C ASP A 88 4.99 -69.96 7.00
N HIS A 89 4.21 -70.73 7.77
CA HIS A 89 2.74 -70.77 7.66
C HIS A 89 2.10 -69.38 7.67
N ASP A 90 2.65 -68.43 8.42
CA ASP A 90 2.17 -67.05 8.52
C ASP A 90 2.25 -66.27 7.20
N TRP A 91 3.17 -66.63 6.30
CA TRP A 91 3.30 -66.03 4.97
C TRP A 91 2.57 -66.86 3.91
N GLU A 92 2.69 -68.18 3.97
CA GLU A 92 2.06 -69.07 2.98
C GLU A 92 0.53 -68.93 2.95
N ASP A 93 -0.09 -68.76 4.11
CA ASP A 93 -1.54 -68.52 4.21
C ASP A 93 -1.94 -67.21 3.53
N PHE A 94 -1.21 -66.11 3.80
CA PHE A 94 -1.40 -64.82 3.14
C PHE A 94 -1.21 -64.92 1.62
N GLU A 95 -0.10 -65.51 1.17
CA GLU A 95 0.24 -65.68 -0.25
C GLU A 95 -0.85 -66.47 -0.98
N LEU A 96 -1.37 -67.53 -0.36
CA LEU A 96 -2.42 -68.36 -0.93
C LEU A 96 -3.76 -67.60 -1.02
N LYS A 97 -4.09 -66.76 -0.04
CA LYS A 97 -5.28 -65.88 -0.07
C LYS A 97 -5.24 -64.89 -1.22
N ILE A 98 -4.11 -64.21 -1.45
CA ILE A 98 -3.98 -63.21 -2.52
C ILE A 98 -3.87 -63.85 -3.92
N ARG A 99 -3.14 -64.97 -4.06
CA ARG A 99 -3.01 -65.69 -5.35
C ARG A 99 -4.36 -66.20 -5.85
N LYS A 100 -5.22 -66.73 -4.96
CA LYS A 100 -6.59 -67.18 -5.30
C LYS A 100 -7.45 -66.07 -5.94
N ARG A 101 -7.14 -64.81 -5.69
CA ARG A 101 -7.90 -63.65 -6.18
C ARG A 101 -7.37 -63.07 -7.50
N LYS A 102 -6.30 -63.63 -8.08
CA LYS A 102 -5.82 -63.32 -9.45
C LYS A 102 -5.71 -61.80 -9.76
N GLY A 103 -5.16 -61.02 -8.82
CA GLY A 103 -4.93 -59.57 -9.01
C GLY A 103 -6.16 -58.67 -8.83
N SER A 104 -7.34 -59.23 -8.48
CA SER A 104 -8.55 -58.44 -8.18
C SER A 104 -8.48 -57.70 -6.83
N VAL A 105 -7.47 -57.98 -6.02
CA VAL A 105 -7.27 -57.41 -4.68
C VAL A 105 -5.83 -56.95 -4.51
N ILE A 106 -5.62 -56.00 -3.61
CA ILE A 106 -4.31 -55.54 -3.15
C ILE A 106 -4.00 -56.21 -1.81
N GLY A 107 -2.92 -56.98 -1.72
CA GLY A 107 -2.47 -57.58 -0.47
C GLY A 107 -1.72 -56.56 0.38
N LEU A 108 -2.03 -56.45 1.67
CA LEU A 108 -1.29 -55.63 2.63
C LEU A 108 -0.83 -56.50 3.81
N TYR A 109 0.47 -56.77 3.87
CA TYR A 109 1.08 -57.55 4.93
C TYR A 109 1.71 -56.62 5.98
N CYS A 110 1.05 -56.50 7.12
CA CYS A 110 1.46 -55.63 8.23
C CYS A 110 2.14 -56.45 9.32
N CYS A 111 3.41 -56.17 9.60
CA CYS A 111 4.15 -56.81 10.68
C CYS A 111 4.60 -55.79 11.71
N LEU A 112 4.34 -56.05 12.99
CA LEU A 112 4.83 -55.18 14.07
C LEU A 112 6.36 -55.22 14.12
N TYR A 113 6.98 -56.39 13.96
CA TYR A 113 8.42 -56.62 14.03
C TYR A 113 9.04 -56.84 12.64
N ALA A 114 10.36 -57.08 12.61
CA ALA A 114 11.12 -57.31 11.38
C ALA A 114 10.71 -58.63 10.70
N ILE A 115 10.77 -58.63 9.37
CA ILE A 115 10.58 -59.80 8.52
C ILE A 115 11.83 -60.02 7.69
N ASN A 116 11.99 -61.24 7.18
CA ASN A 116 13.16 -61.60 6.41
C ASN A 116 13.10 -61.08 4.97
N ASP A 117 14.26 -60.79 4.38
CA ASP A 117 14.40 -60.35 2.98
C ASP A 117 13.73 -61.30 1.98
N SER A 118 13.69 -62.61 2.28
CA SER A 118 12.98 -63.60 1.47
C SER A 118 11.48 -63.34 1.30
N ILE A 119 10.83 -62.63 2.24
CA ILE A 119 9.44 -62.20 2.14
C ILE A 119 9.30 -61.01 1.17
N TYR A 120 10.23 -60.05 1.22
CA TYR A 120 10.27 -58.94 0.26
C TYR A 120 10.49 -59.43 -1.18
N GLU A 121 11.34 -60.44 -1.35
CA GLU A 121 11.54 -61.11 -2.64
C GLU A 121 10.25 -61.81 -3.11
N ALA A 122 9.59 -62.59 -2.24
CA ALA A 122 8.33 -63.27 -2.57
C ALA A 122 7.21 -62.28 -2.95
N ALA A 123 7.08 -61.17 -2.23
CA ALA A 123 6.13 -60.12 -2.58
C ALA A 123 6.50 -59.38 -3.88
N THR A 124 7.78 -59.25 -4.19
CA THR A 124 8.25 -58.72 -5.48
C THR A 124 7.87 -59.65 -6.64
N ASP A 125 7.99 -60.96 -6.46
CA ASP A 125 7.56 -61.95 -7.46
C ASP A 125 6.04 -61.88 -7.68
N LEU A 126 5.25 -61.80 -6.61
CA LEU A 126 3.80 -61.56 -6.70
C LEU A 126 3.44 -60.28 -7.47
N ASN A 127 4.16 -59.18 -7.21
CA ASN A 127 3.95 -57.91 -7.92
C ASN A 127 4.26 -58.04 -9.43
N LYS A 128 5.33 -58.76 -9.81
CA LYS A 128 5.65 -59.04 -11.22
C LYS A 128 4.59 -59.89 -11.91
N GLU A 129 3.95 -60.79 -11.16
CA GLU A 129 2.82 -61.60 -11.63
C GLU A 129 1.49 -60.82 -11.70
N GLY A 130 1.49 -59.52 -11.36
CA GLY A 130 0.29 -58.67 -11.39
C GLY A 130 -0.56 -58.73 -10.12
N VAL A 131 -0.10 -59.40 -9.06
CA VAL A 131 -0.75 -59.44 -7.75
C VAL A 131 -0.13 -58.36 -6.85
N THR A 132 -0.72 -57.16 -6.86
CA THR A 132 -0.19 -56.02 -6.08
C THR A 132 -0.16 -56.36 -4.58
N THR A 133 1.05 -56.44 -4.02
CA THR A 133 1.33 -56.87 -2.65
C THR A 133 2.24 -55.85 -1.99
N LEU A 134 1.80 -55.31 -0.85
CA LEU A 134 2.48 -54.28 -0.07
C LEU A 134 2.91 -54.84 1.27
N ILE A 135 4.07 -54.40 1.77
CA ILE A 135 4.62 -54.82 3.06
C ILE A 135 4.87 -53.59 3.94
N MET A 136 4.44 -53.66 5.19
CA MET A 136 4.71 -52.64 6.22
C MET A 136 5.24 -53.33 7.48
N ALA A 137 6.55 -53.21 7.71
CA ALA A 137 7.23 -53.93 8.79
C ALA A 137 8.22 -53.05 9.56
N ASP A 138 8.41 -53.38 10.84
CA ASP A 138 9.44 -52.84 11.73
C ASP A 138 9.66 -51.32 11.69
N LYS A 139 10.67 -50.85 10.94
CA LYS A 139 11.09 -49.44 10.83
C LYS A 139 10.04 -48.56 10.17
N PHE A 140 9.16 -49.15 9.35
CA PHE A 140 8.07 -48.42 8.72
C PHE A 140 7.18 -47.71 9.76
N TRP A 141 6.81 -48.41 10.84
CA TRP A 141 5.96 -47.84 11.90
C TRP A 141 6.64 -46.72 12.67
N PHE A 142 7.94 -46.86 12.93
CA PHE A 142 8.75 -45.82 13.56
C PHE A 142 8.83 -44.56 12.69
N ASN A 143 9.17 -44.74 11.40
CA ASN A 143 9.23 -43.64 10.44
C ASN A 143 7.86 -42.96 10.27
N LEU A 144 6.76 -43.72 10.36
CA LEU A 144 5.40 -43.20 10.25
C LEU A 144 5.04 -42.36 11.47
N ASN A 145 5.44 -42.81 12.66
CA ASN A 145 5.27 -42.05 13.89
C ASN A 145 6.06 -40.73 13.88
N ILE A 146 7.25 -40.68 13.25
CA ILE A 146 8.03 -39.45 13.10
C ILE A 146 7.36 -38.50 12.10
N GLU A 147 7.02 -38.98 10.91
CA GLU A 147 6.58 -38.12 9.81
C GLU A 147 5.10 -37.74 9.85
N LYS A 148 4.28 -38.49 10.61
CA LYS A 148 2.84 -38.23 10.83
C LYS A 148 2.02 -38.09 9.54
N LEU A 149 2.43 -38.77 8.46
CA LEU A 149 1.66 -38.78 7.21
C LEU A 149 0.33 -39.52 7.38
N GLU A 150 -0.71 -39.07 6.68
CA GLU A 150 -1.98 -39.78 6.62
C GLU A 150 -1.82 -41.11 5.87
N PHE A 151 -2.39 -42.18 6.41
CA PHE A 151 -2.18 -43.54 5.89
C PHE A 151 -2.67 -43.72 4.45
N GLY A 152 -3.73 -43.02 4.04
CA GLY A 152 -4.21 -43.04 2.65
C GLY A 152 -3.19 -42.49 1.65
N ILE A 153 -2.43 -41.45 2.01
CA ILE A 153 -1.34 -40.92 1.17
C ILE A 153 -0.29 -42.00 0.93
N ILE A 154 0.04 -42.76 1.98
CA ILE A 154 1.03 -43.83 1.94
C ILE A 154 0.57 -44.96 1.04
N LEU A 155 -0.68 -45.40 1.16
CA LEU A 155 -1.23 -46.45 0.30
C LEU A 155 -1.25 -46.03 -1.16
N ASN A 156 -1.69 -44.81 -1.48
CA ASN A 156 -1.71 -44.32 -2.86
C ASN A 156 -0.31 -44.33 -3.49
N TYR A 157 0.69 -43.88 -2.74
CA TYR A 157 2.08 -43.95 -3.17
C TYR A 157 2.54 -45.39 -3.38
N LEU A 158 2.40 -46.24 -2.35
CA LEU A 158 2.92 -47.61 -2.37
C LEU A 158 2.26 -48.47 -3.45
N ILE A 159 0.97 -48.28 -3.74
CA ILE A 159 0.28 -48.97 -4.85
C ILE A 159 0.91 -48.57 -6.18
N THR A 160 1.12 -47.28 -6.39
CA THR A 160 1.72 -46.75 -7.62
C THR A 160 3.16 -47.24 -7.78
N TYR A 161 3.93 -47.18 -6.68
CA TYR A 161 5.31 -47.64 -6.61
C TYR A 161 5.44 -49.14 -6.84
N ALA A 162 4.61 -49.97 -6.21
CA ALA A 162 4.62 -51.42 -6.38
C ALA A 162 4.23 -51.83 -7.79
N ARG A 163 3.29 -51.14 -8.44
CA ARG A 163 2.93 -51.42 -9.83
C ARG A 163 3.99 -50.99 -10.84
N ALA A 164 4.69 -49.88 -10.57
CA ALA A 164 5.71 -49.35 -11.48
C ALA A 164 7.08 -50.03 -11.33
N SER A 165 7.47 -50.34 -10.08
CA SER A 165 8.80 -50.86 -9.75
C SER A 165 8.82 -52.32 -9.33
N PHE A 166 7.64 -52.94 -9.19
CA PHE A 166 7.42 -54.29 -8.64
C PHE A 166 7.84 -54.48 -7.17
N LYS A 167 8.29 -53.42 -6.49
CA LYS A 167 8.75 -53.50 -5.09
C LYS A 167 7.59 -53.34 -4.10
N PRO A 168 7.49 -54.18 -3.05
CA PRO A 168 6.36 -54.21 -2.14
C PRO A 168 6.38 -53.11 -1.05
N SER A 169 7.51 -52.43 -0.86
CA SER A 169 7.64 -51.36 0.14
C SER A 169 8.67 -50.32 -0.30
N GLN A 170 8.54 -49.12 0.24
CA GLN A 170 9.58 -48.09 0.21
C GLN A 170 10.17 -47.93 1.61
N ASP A 171 11.50 -47.89 1.70
CA ASP A 171 12.20 -47.84 2.99
C ASP A 171 12.10 -46.48 3.70
N ASP A 172 11.74 -45.42 2.97
CA ASP A 172 11.80 -44.03 3.45
C ASP A 172 10.47 -43.30 3.26
N ILE A 173 9.73 -43.12 4.36
CA ILE A 173 8.46 -42.37 4.39
C ILE A 173 8.66 -40.90 4.03
N LYS A 174 9.87 -40.35 4.21
CA LYS A 174 10.19 -38.99 3.77
C LYS A 174 10.06 -38.84 2.26
N LYS A 175 10.39 -39.87 1.47
CA LYS A 175 10.19 -39.85 0.02
C LYS A 175 8.72 -39.85 -0.39
N ILE A 176 7.86 -40.50 0.40
CA ILE A 176 6.39 -40.45 0.21
C ILE A 176 5.89 -39.02 0.46
N LYS A 177 6.38 -38.40 1.53
CA LYS A 177 6.10 -37.00 1.87
C LYS A 177 6.53 -36.06 0.75
N ASP A 178 7.75 -36.21 0.25
CA ASP A 178 8.31 -35.38 -0.82
C ASP A 178 7.55 -35.57 -2.15
N TRP A 179 7.09 -36.80 -2.44
CA TRP A 179 6.25 -37.08 -3.61
C TRP A 179 4.86 -36.45 -3.50
N HIS A 180 4.21 -36.59 -2.34
CA HIS A 180 2.85 -36.08 -2.14
C HIS A 180 2.82 -34.55 -2.07
N PHE A 181 3.82 -33.96 -1.41
CA PHE A 181 3.97 -32.52 -1.25
C PHE A 181 4.99 -31.97 -2.25
N ASN A 182 4.78 -32.22 -3.55
CA ASN A 182 5.56 -31.56 -4.57
C ASN A 182 5.31 -30.04 -4.49
N ASN A 183 6.24 -29.33 -3.88
CA ASN A 183 6.17 -27.89 -3.66
C ASN A 183 5.92 -27.11 -4.96
N ASP A 184 6.42 -27.59 -6.10
CA ASP A 184 6.22 -26.94 -7.39
C ASP A 184 4.78 -27.07 -7.89
N ASP A 185 4.12 -28.20 -7.63
CA ASP A 185 2.71 -28.41 -7.99
C ASP A 185 1.78 -27.60 -7.08
N ILE A 186 2.05 -27.61 -5.77
CA ILE A 186 1.32 -26.79 -4.78
C ILE A 186 1.44 -25.31 -5.14
N GLN A 187 2.66 -24.84 -5.37
CA GLN A 187 2.91 -23.45 -5.73
C GLN A 187 2.23 -23.10 -7.07
N ARG A 188 2.28 -23.97 -8.09
CA ARG A 188 1.58 -23.75 -9.36
C ARG A 188 0.07 -23.64 -9.18
N ARG A 189 -0.54 -24.53 -8.39
CA ARG A 189 -1.97 -24.49 -8.07
C ARG A 189 -2.36 -23.17 -7.39
N ILE A 190 -1.70 -22.80 -6.30
CA ILE A 190 -2.00 -21.53 -5.60
C ILE A 190 -1.85 -20.33 -6.54
N ASN A 191 -0.75 -20.29 -7.30
CA ASN A 191 -0.51 -19.19 -8.23
C ASN A 191 -1.60 -19.06 -9.29
N SER A 192 -2.13 -20.16 -9.83
CA SER A 192 -3.22 -20.10 -10.82
C SER A 192 -4.46 -19.40 -10.27
N VAL A 193 -4.82 -19.65 -9.01
CA VAL A 193 -5.92 -18.98 -8.31
C VAL A 193 -5.62 -17.49 -8.10
N LEU A 194 -4.46 -17.17 -7.53
CA LEU A 194 -4.10 -15.80 -7.18
C LEU A 194 -3.91 -14.89 -8.41
N ILE A 195 -3.37 -15.42 -9.51
CA ILE A 195 -3.21 -14.68 -10.78
C ILE A 195 -4.57 -14.44 -11.42
N TYR A 196 -5.46 -15.43 -11.38
CA TYR A 196 -6.83 -15.27 -11.90
C TYR A 196 -7.54 -14.12 -11.19
N GLU A 197 -7.43 -14.04 -9.86
CA GLU A 197 -8.01 -12.96 -9.07
C GLU A 197 -7.36 -11.59 -9.36
N SER A 198 -6.08 -11.56 -9.72
CA SER A 198 -5.38 -10.33 -10.12
C SER A 198 -5.61 -9.93 -11.58
N SER A 199 -6.22 -10.78 -12.40
CA SER A 199 -6.27 -10.62 -13.86
C SER A 199 -6.97 -9.32 -14.32
N THR A 200 -8.04 -8.91 -13.64
CA THR A 200 -8.73 -7.65 -13.96
C THR A 200 -7.89 -6.44 -13.58
N PHE A 201 -7.19 -6.50 -12.45
CA PHE A 201 -6.26 -5.45 -12.05
C PHE A 201 -5.07 -5.34 -13.02
N LEU A 202 -4.42 -6.47 -13.33
CA LEU A 202 -3.29 -6.53 -14.25
C LEU A 202 -3.65 -6.02 -15.65
N ARG A 203 -4.79 -6.42 -16.21
CA ARG A 203 -5.28 -5.92 -17.50
C ARG A 203 -5.48 -4.39 -17.52
N ARG A 204 -5.82 -3.80 -16.37
CA ARG A 204 -6.09 -2.36 -16.26
C ARG A 204 -4.83 -1.52 -16.02
N PHE A 205 -3.83 -2.06 -15.33
CA PHE A 205 -2.70 -1.26 -14.82
C PHE A 205 -1.32 -1.70 -15.28
N LYS A 206 -1.14 -2.96 -15.74
CA LYS A 206 0.15 -3.44 -16.22
C LYS A 206 0.49 -2.81 -17.57
N LYS A 207 1.54 -1.99 -17.57
CA LYS A 207 2.07 -1.36 -18.78
C LYS A 207 2.94 -2.33 -19.59
N GLU A 208 3.07 -2.05 -20.88
CA GLU A 208 4.12 -2.66 -21.69
C GLU A 208 5.49 -2.31 -21.08
N ASN A 209 6.40 -3.29 -21.03
CA ASN A 209 7.72 -3.18 -20.38
C ASN A 209 7.71 -2.85 -18.87
N HIS A 210 6.59 -3.07 -18.16
CA HIS A 210 6.46 -2.81 -16.71
C HIS A 210 7.68 -3.28 -15.91
N SER A 211 8.04 -4.56 -16.00
CA SER A 211 9.15 -5.14 -15.23
C SER A 211 10.53 -4.60 -15.62
N LYS A 212 10.71 -4.08 -16.85
CA LYS A 212 11.96 -3.43 -17.27
C LYS A 212 12.09 -2.01 -16.70
N LEU A 213 10.95 -1.33 -16.52
CA LEU A 213 10.88 0.02 -15.96
C LEU A 213 10.83 0.02 -14.43
N TYR A 214 10.46 -1.09 -13.81
CA TYR A 214 10.39 -1.22 -12.36
C TYR A 214 11.77 -1.12 -11.71
N VAL A 215 11.87 -0.28 -10.69
CA VAL A 215 13.07 -0.11 -9.87
C VAL A 215 12.69 -0.49 -8.45
N ARG A 216 13.40 -1.46 -7.87
CA ARG A 216 13.23 -1.84 -6.46
C ARG A 216 13.74 -0.71 -5.55
N ARG A 217 12.97 -0.40 -4.52
CA ARG A 217 13.18 0.74 -3.61
C ARG A 217 13.20 0.28 -2.16
N GLU A 218 13.35 1.23 -1.24
CA GLU A 218 13.28 0.94 0.20
C GLU A 218 11.95 0.29 0.63
N ILE A 219 10.83 0.66 -0.02
CA ILE A 219 9.52 0.07 0.29
C ILE A 219 9.48 -1.45 0.00
N ASP A 220 10.16 -1.92 -1.04
CA ASP A 220 10.23 -3.33 -1.40
C ASP A 220 10.87 -4.13 -0.27
N LYS A 221 11.95 -3.60 0.30
CA LYS A 221 12.61 -4.17 1.48
C LYS A 221 11.67 -4.23 2.68
N ASN A 222 10.94 -3.15 2.94
CA ASN A 222 9.97 -3.09 4.04
C ASN A 222 8.86 -4.14 3.89
N ILE A 223 8.42 -4.39 2.66
CA ILE A 223 7.41 -5.41 2.35
C ILE A 223 7.97 -6.82 2.48
N TYR A 224 9.24 -7.04 2.10
CA TYR A 224 9.91 -8.32 2.36
C TYR A 224 10.10 -8.58 3.85
N ASP A 225 10.50 -7.57 4.62
CA ASP A 225 10.67 -7.69 6.07
C ASP A 225 9.30 -7.90 6.77
N TYR A 226 8.24 -7.26 6.27
CA TYR A 226 6.87 -7.52 6.69
C TYR A 226 6.42 -8.95 6.38
N ALA A 227 6.58 -9.41 5.13
CA ALA A 227 6.23 -10.78 4.73
C ALA A 227 7.02 -11.82 5.53
N ARG A 228 8.29 -11.57 5.85
CA ARG A 228 9.11 -12.49 6.64
C ARG A 228 8.51 -12.74 8.03
N GLN A 229 7.85 -11.76 8.64
CA GLN A 229 7.20 -11.92 9.94
C GLN A 229 5.93 -12.79 9.87
N LEU A 230 5.31 -12.87 8.68
CA LEU A 230 4.09 -13.63 8.41
C LEU A 230 4.38 -15.06 7.89
N LYS A 231 5.64 -15.44 7.71
CA LYS A 231 6.00 -16.80 7.30
C LYS A 231 5.54 -17.82 8.34
N PRO A 232 5.01 -18.99 7.93
CA PRO A 232 4.68 -20.07 8.85
C PRO A 232 5.79 -20.43 9.83
N SER A 233 7.04 -20.49 9.39
CA SER A 233 8.22 -20.73 10.26
C SER A 233 8.38 -19.66 11.33
N ALA A 234 8.16 -18.39 11.01
CA ALA A 234 8.20 -17.28 11.96
C ALA A 234 6.98 -17.27 12.91
N LEU A 235 5.81 -17.72 12.43
CA LEU A 235 4.55 -17.80 13.18
C LEU A 235 4.50 -18.98 14.15
N LYS A 236 5.26 -20.06 13.90
CA LYS A 236 5.43 -21.19 14.83
C LYS A 236 6.26 -20.82 16.08
N GLN A 237 7.07 -19.78 16.01
CA GLN A 237 7.91 -19.35 17.14
C GLN A 237 7.06 -18.73 18.25
N LYS A 238 6.91 -19.45 19.37
CA LYS A 238 6.11 -19.00 20.52
C LYS A 238 6.85 -18.00 21.43
N PHE A 239 8.18 -18.01 21.39
CA PHE A 239 9.04 -17.21 22.24
C PHE A 239 10.07 -16.43 21.41
N LYS A 240 10.41 -15.23 21.88
CA LYS A 240 11.51 -14.43 21.36
C LYS A 240 12.56 -14.27 22.45
N THR A 241 13.80 -14.59 22.13
CA THR A 241 14.97 -14.38 22.98
C THR A 241 15.33 -12.90 22.98
N LYS A 242 15.52 -12.33 24.16
CA LYS A 242 15.94 -10.93 24.32
C LYS A 242 17.19 -10.86 25.19
N ASP A 243 18.20 -10.16 24.69
CA ASP A 243 19.42 -9.88 25.44
C ASP A 243 19.13 -8.77 26.47
N ILE A 244 19.56 -8.97 27.70
CA ILE A 244 19.61 -7.90 28.69
C ILE A 244 20.82 -7.03 28.34
N LYS A 245 20.60 -5.76 27.99
CA LYS A 245 21.69 -4.84 27.65
C LYS A 245 22.73 -4.82 28.78
N GLY A 246 23.92 -5.33 28.51
CA GLY A 246 25.06 -5.32 29.43
C GLY A 246 25.32 -6.62 30.20
N THR A 247 24.60 -7.73 29.95
CA THR A 247 24.90 -9.05 30.54
C THR A 247 24.78 -10.18 29.49
N GLU A 248 25.48 -11.30 29.70
CA GLU A 248 25.38 -12.52 28.87
C GLU A 248 24.07 -13.31 29.07
N HIS A 249 23.07 -12.73 29.75
CA HIS A 249 21.83 -13.41 30.09
C HIS A 249 20.71 -13.05 29.10
N THR A 250 20.14 -14.08 28.49
CA THR A 250 18.96 -14.01 27.63
C THR A 250 17.71 -14.47 28.38
N TYR A 251 16.56 -13.83 28.14
CA TYR A 251 15.27 -14.35 28.61
C TYR A 251 14.28 -14.52 27.46
N GLU A 252 13.35 -15.47 27.61
CA GLU A 252 12.31 -15.76 26.64
C GLU A 252 11.04 -14.95 26.95
N GLN A 253 10.60 -14.14 25.99
CA GLN A 253 9.33 -13.43 26.07
C GLN A 253 8.33 -14.05 25.08
N LYS A 254 7.08 -14.25 25.52
CA LYS A 254 6.00 -14.72 24.63
C LYS A 254 5.86 -13.75 23.45
N LYS A 255 5.96 -14.28 22.24
CA LYS A 255 5.90 -13.49 21.01
C LYS A 255 4.44 -13.08 20.75
N GLU A 256 4.20 -11.78 20.60
CA GLU A 256 2.90 -11.30 20.14
C GLU A 256 2.66 -11.70 18.68
N PRO A 257 1.40 -11.90 18.26
CA PRO A 257 1.08 -12.11 16.86
C PRO A 257 1.56 -10.89 16.03
N PRO A 258 2.16 -11.12 14.85
CA PRO A 258 2.62 -10.04 14.00
C PRO A 258 1.44 -9.20 13.49
N ILE A 259 1.72 -7.95 13.15
CA ILE A 259 0.74 -7.07 12.52
C ILE A 259 0.43 -7.59 11.12
N GLN A 260 -0.85 -7.65 10.72
CA GLN A 260 -1.31 -8.18 9.42
C GLN A 260 -1.91 -7.09 8.50
N ILE A 261 -1.77 -5.82 8.86
CA ILE A 261 -2.24 -4.67 8.06
C ILE A 261 -1.07 -3.73 7.80
N PHE A 262 -0.78 -3.49 6.53
CA PHE A 262 0.23 -2.54 6.07
C PHE A 262 -0.42 -1.41 5.26
N MET A 263 -0.12 -0.17 5.61
CA MET A 263 -0.63 1.03 4.98
C MET A 263 0.49 1.78 4.26
N LEU A 264 0.36 1.93 2.94
CA LEU A 264 1.25 2.74 2.11
C LEU A 264 0.57 4.05 1.72
N ARG A 265 1.04 5.14 2.31
CA ARG A 265 0.48 6.49 2.15
C ARG A 265 1.45 7.40 1.42
N ASP A 266 1.04 7.88 0.25
CA ASP A 266 1.93 8.72 -0.57
C ASP A 266 1.16 9.64 -1.52
N PHE A 267 1.83 10.60 -2.13
CA PHE A 267 1.25 11.54 -3.08
C PHE A 267 0.78 10.88 -4.38
N SER A 268 -0.02 11.61 -5.15
CA SER A 268 -0.38 11.20 -6.51
C SER A 268 0.88 11.17 -7.40
N GLY A 269 1.00 10.15 -8.25
CA GLY A 269 2.15 9.99 -9.15
C GLY A 269 3.43 9.43 -8.51
N ALA A 270 3.41 9.09 -7.22
CA ALA A 270 4.54 8.47 -6.51
C ALA A 270 4.84 7.01 -6.92
N GLY A 271 3.98 6.39 -7.75
CA GLY A 271 4.16 5.03 -8.23
C GLY A 271 3.50 3.93 -7.38
N LYS A 272 2.53 4.25 -6.51
CA LYS A 272 1.80 3.26 -5.68
C LYS A 272 1.19 2.12 -6.52
N THR A 273 0.43 2.45 -7.55
CA THR A 273 -0.16 1.45 -8.45
C THR A 273 0.89 0.67 -9.24
N PHE A 274 2.01 1.31 -9.60
CA PHE A 274 3.11 0.66 -10.31
C PHE A 274 3.80 -0.38 -9.41
N PHE A 275 3.97 -0.04 -8.14
CA PHE A 275 4.39 -0.96 -7.07
C PHE A 275 3.38 -2.11 -6.88
N SER A 276 2.09 -1.83 -6.69
CA SER A 276 1.06 -2.87 -6.53
C SER A 276 1.00 -3.81 -7.74
N THR A 277 1.24 -3.30 -8.94
CA THR A 277 1.28 -4.09 -10.18
C THR A 277 2.47 -5.03 -10.26
N GLU A 278 3.66 -4.61 -9.80
CA GLU A 278 4.82 -5.51 -9.71
C GLU A 278 4.55 -6.68 -8.75
N TYR A 279 3.89 -6.38 -7.63
CA TYR A 279 3.57 -7.39 -6.62
C TYR A 279 2.33 -8.23 -6.93
N ALA A 280 1.52 -7.89 -7.94
CA ALA A 280 0.36 -8.67 -8.34
C ALA A 280 0.73 -10.07 -8.89
N GLU A 281 1.97 -10.28 -9.36
CA GLU A 281 2.45 -11.56 -9.90
C GLU A 281 3.68 -12.12 -9.15
N HIS A 282 4.01 -11.57 -7.98
CA HIS A 282 5.21 -11.94 -7.22
C HIS A 282 5.10 -13.34 -6.58
N ARG A 283 6.17 -14.14 -6.65
CA ARG A 283 6.16 -15.56 -6.20
C ARG A 283 7.38 -16.02 -5.39
N GLU A 284 8.41 -15.19 -5.30
CA GLU A 284 9.72 -15.62 -4.77
C GLU A 284 9.68 -15.77 -3.24
N PHE A 285 9.48 -14.65 -2.52
CA PHE A 285 9.52 -14.60 -1.05
C PHE A 285 8.16 -14.78 -0.37
N PHE A 286 7.08 -14.46 -1.09
CA PHE A 286 5.70 -14.60 -0.66
C PHE A 286 4.83 -14.77 -1.91
N LEU A 287 3.59 -15.22 -1.69
CA LEU A 287 2.54 -15.31 -2.69
C LEU A 287 1.69 -14.05 -2.60
N SER A 288 1.13 -13.56 -3.70
CA SER A 288 0.32 -12.36 -3.65
C SER A 288 -0.73 -12.29 -4.74
N TYR A 289 -1.73 -11.46 -4.48
CA TYR A 289 -2.72 -11.04 -5.46
C TYR A 289 -3.11 -9.59 -5.19
N THR A 290 -3.71 -8.95 -6.18
CA THR A 290 -4.02 -7.52 -6.12
C THR A 290 -5.38 -7.20 -6.69
N LYS A 291 -6.11 -6.33 -6.00
CA LYS A 291 -7.34 -5.70 -6.49
C LYS A 291 -7.23 -4.18 -6.34
N ALA A 292 -7.89 -3.44 -7.22
CA ALA A 292 -8.13 -2.02 -6.98
C ALA A 292 -9.28 -1.85 -5.98
N ALA A 293 -9.22 -0.84 -5.11
CA ALA A 293 -10.23 -0.60 -4.08
C ALA A 293 -11.64 -0.33 -4.64
N ASN A 294 -11.72 0.10 -5.91
CA ASN A 294 -12.99 0.31 -6.59
C ASN A 294 -13.58 -0.96 -7.23
N GLN A 295 -12.82 -2.05 -7.33
CA GLN A 295 -13.32 -3.34 -7.84
C GLN A 295 -14.26 -3.99 -6.84
N LYS A 296 -15.22 -4.77 -7.32
CA LYS A 296 -16.16 -5.53 -6.48
C LYS A 296 -15.45 -6.65 -5.70
N ASP A 297 -16.09 -7.07 -4.62
CA ASP A 297 -15.77 -8.29 -3.88
C ASP A 297 -14.35 -8.28 -3.29
N ILE A 298 -13.97 -7.19 -2.61
CA ILE A 298 -12.69 -7.11 -1.88
C ILE A 298 -12.71 -8.01 -0.65
N ASP A 299 -13.88 -8.15 -0.03
CA ASP A 299 -14.15 -9.01 1.12
C ASP A 299 -14.31 -10.49 0.76
N ASN A 300 -14.32 -10.85 -0.54
CA ASN A 300 -14.41 -12.25 -0.98
C ASN A 300 -13.09 -13.05 -0.83
N ILE A 301 -12.34 -12.79 0.24
CA ILE A 301 -11.18 -13.57 0.66
C ILE A 301 -11.54 -15.04 0.94
N PRO A 302 -12.69 -15.38 1.57
CA PRO A 302 -13.03 -16.78 1.88
C PRO A 302 -13.10 -17.66 0.63
N ASP A 303 -13.85 -17.24 -0.40
CA ASP A 303 -14.02 -18.06 -1.61
C ASP A 303 -12.69 -18.24 -2.35
N ILE A 304 -11.85 -17.19 -2.38
CA ILE A 304 -10.54 -17.25 -3.03
C ILE A 304 -9.65 -18.29 -2.34
N LEU A 305 -9.60 -18.27 -1.00
CA LEU A 305 -8.74 -19.17 -0.25
C LEU A 305 -9.28 -20.61 -0.22
N GLU A 306 -10.61 -20.81 -0.24
CA GLU A 306 -11.19 -22.17 -0.36
C GLU A 306 -10.93 -22.81 -1.73
N LYS A 307 -10.76 -22.03 -2.80
CA LYS A 307 -10.30 -22.56 -4.11
C LYS A 307 -8.89 -23.12 -4.07
N ILE A 308 -8.06 -22.71 -3.11
CA ILE A 308 -6.68 -23.22 -2.98
C ILE A 308 -6.69 -24.66 -2.45
N SER A 309 -7.36 -24.86 -1.32
CA SER A 309 -7.49 -26.14 -0.60
C SER A 309 -8.42 -25.95 0.62
N PRO A 310 -8.98 -27.02 1.21
CA PRO A 310 -9.74 -26.94 2.44
C PRO A 310 -8.98 -26.21 3.57
N HIS A 311 -9.74 -25.61 4.50
CA HIS A 311 -9.17 -24.79 5.58
C HIS A 311 -8.31 -23.63 5.06
N PHE A 312 -8.71 -23.04 3.93
CA PHE A 312 -8.06 -21.88 3.31
C PHE A 312 -6.61 -22.16 2.86
N GLY A 313 -6.22 -23.42 2.64
CA GLY A 313 -4.88 -23.79 2.16
C GLY A 313 -3.73 -23.65 3.17
N VAL A 314 -4.03 -23.60 4.48
CA VAL A 314 -3.00 -23.37 5.50
C VAL A 314 -1.90 -24.44 5.53
N GLN A 315 -2.23 -25.69 5.23
CA GLN A 315 -1.25 -26.78 5.18
C GLN A 315 -0.25 -26.56 4.04
N GLU A 316 -0.74 -26.20 2.85
CA GLU A 316 0.07 -25.86 1.70
C GLU A 316 0.99 -24.67 1.99
N LEU A 317 0.48 -23.63 2.65
CA LEU A 317 1.28 -22.47 3.02
C LEU A 317 2.39 -22.86 4.00
N ILE A 318 2.10 -23.72 4.99
CA ILE A 318 3.10 -24.25 5.93
C ILE A 318 4.21 -25.02 5.19
N LEU A 319 3.85 -25.82 4.18
CA LEU A 319 4.81 -26.61 3.40
C LEU A 319 5.70 -25.74 2.52
N LEU A 320 5.13 -24.70 1.90
CA LEU A 320 5.88 -23.74 1.09
C LEU A 320 6.69 -22.73 1.93
N ASP A 321 6.36 -22.59 3.22
CA ASP A 321 6.84 -21.53 4.11
C ASP A 321 6.72 -20.11 3.50
N LYS A 322 5.58 -19.84 2.86
CA LYS A 322 5.27 -18.55 2.23
C LYS A 322 3.92 -18.02 2.72
N PRO A 323 3.82 -16.72 3.09
CA PRO A 323 2.54 -16.08 3.33
C PRO A 323 1.87 -15.62 2.03
N ILE A 324 0.57 -15.32 2.12
CA ILE A 324 -0.17 -14.62 1.07
C ILE A 324 -0.30 -13.13 1.44
N LEU A 325 0.10 -12.23 0.56
CA LEU A 325 -0.15 -10.80 0.67
C LEU A 325 -1.23 -10.36 -0.31
N PHE A 326 -2.30 -9.75 0.20
CA PHE A 326 -3.36 -9.17 -0.60
C PHE A 326 -3.19 -7.65 -0.69
N PHE A 327 -2.90 -7.15 -1.89
CA PHE A 327 -2.76 -5.73 -2.16
C PHE A 327 -4.10 -5.14 -2.60
N ILE A 328 -4.53 -4.08 -1.92
CA ILE A 328 -5.73 -3.30 -2.23
C ILE A 328 -5.28 -1.89 -2.62
N ASP A 329 -5.26 -1.62 -3.92
CA ASP A 329 -4.70 -0.40 -4.48
C ASP A 329 -5.71 0.75 -4.52
N SER A 330 -5.27 1.95 -4.13
CA SER A 330 -5.96 3.23 -4.32
C SER A 330 -7.29 3.33 -3.58
N LEU A 331 -7.28 3.20 -2.25
CA LEU A 331 -8.45 3.45 -1.38
C LEU A 331 -9.08 4.84 -1.62
N ASP A 332 -8.28 5.82 -2.03
CA ASP A 332 -8.76 7.15 -2.36
C ASP A 332 -9.75 7.18 -3.54
N GLU A 333 -9.71 6.20 -4.45
CA GLU A 333 -10.69 6.09 -5.53
C GLU A 333 -12.07 5.59 -5.03
N ALA A 334 -12.17 5.09 -3.80
CA ALA A 334 -13.37 4.45 -3.25
C ALA A 334 -14.05 5.21 -2.09
N ILE A 335 -13.56 6.41 -1.74
CA ILE A 335 -13.95 7.18 -0.53
C ILE A 335 -15.46 7.40 -0.42
N TYR A 336 -16.15 7.68 -1.53
CA TYR A 336 -17.57 8.02 -1.49
C TYR A 336 -18.49 6.80 -1.48
N SER A 337 -17.94 5.58 -1.49
CA SER A 337 -18.75 4.36 -1.52
C SER A 337 -18.85 3.74 -0.13
N GLN A 338 -20.00 3.91 0.53
CA GLN A 338 -20.27 3.29 1.84
C GLN A 338 -20.11 1.76 1.80
N ASN A 339 -20.51 1.12 0.70
CA ASN A 339 -20.32 -0.32 0.51
C ASN A 339 -18.85 -0.72 0.58
N LYS A 340 -17.94 0.13 0.07
CA LYS A 340 -16.49 -0.14 0.12
C LYS A 340 -15.91 -0.03 1.51
N HIS A 341 -16.40 0.90 2.33
CA HIS A 341 -16.03 0.92 3.74
C HIS A 341 -16.45 -0.38 4.45
N ILE A 342 -17.63 -0.91 4.14
CA ILE A 342 -18.12 -2.19 4.68
C ILE A 342 -17.21 -3.34 4.23
N GLU A 343 -16.96 -3.48 2.92
CA GLU A 343 -16.09 -4.55 2.38
C GLU A 343 -14.69 -4.53 3.04
N VAL A 344 -14.07 -3.36 3.18
CA VAL A 344 -12.73 -3.24 3.81
C VAL A 344 -12.77 -3.65 5.29
N ARG A 345 -13.80 -3.27 6.04
CA ARG A 345 -13.97 -3.71 7.44
C ARG A 345 -14.18 -5.22 7.52
N SER A 346 -15.04 -5.77 6.68
CA SER A 346 -15.34 -7.20 6.64
C SER A 346 -14.09 -8.03 6.29
N ALA A 347 -13.28 -7.58 5.34
CA ALA A 347 -12.00 -8.21 5.01
C ALA A 347 -11.06 -8.25 6.23
N ILE A 348 -10.94 -7.14 6.96
CA ILE A 348 -10.08 -7.04 8.15
C ILE A 348 -10.60 -7.91 9.30
N GLU A 349 -11.91 -7.93 9.52
CA GLU A 349 -12.57 -8.76 10.53
C GLU A 349 -12.40 -10.26 10.23
N PHE A 350 -12.52 -10.65 8.96
CA PHE A 350 -12.30 -12.03 8.53
C PHE A 350 -10.87 -12.51 8.80
N VAL A 351 -9.86 -11.67 8.52
CA VAL A 351 -8.45 -11.97 8.81
C VAL A 351 -8.24 -12.12 10.32
N ASN A 352 -8.67 -11.12 11.11
CA ASN A 352 -8.42 -11.07 12.55
C ASN A 352 -9.19 -12.16 13.32
N GLY A 353 -10.41 -12.48 12.90
CA GLY A 353 -11.27 -13.47 13.53
C GLY A 353 -11.05 -14.87 12.95
N THR A 354 -11.58 -15.10 11.76
CA THR A 354 -11.70 -16.44 11.15
C THR A 354 -10.34 -17.01 10.78
N LEU A 355 -9.55 -16.33 9.94
CA LEU A 355 -8.26 -16.88 9.49
C LEU A 355 -7.33 -17.13 10.66
N ASN A 356 -7.15 -16.16 11.56
CA ASN A 356 -6.30 -16.34 12.73
C ASN A 356 -6.79 -17.44 13.69
N SER A 357 -8.09 -17.75 13.72
CA SER A 357 -8.58 -18.93 14.44
C SER A 357 -8.14 -20.23 13.77
N VAL A 358 -8.15 -20.29 12.43
CA VAL A 358 -7.66 -21.44 11.65
C VAL A 358 -6.16 -21.60 11.85
N GLY A 359 -5.35 -20.56 11.69
CA GLY A 359 -3.90 -20.62 11.90
C GLY A 359 -3.53 -21.17 13.28
N ARG A 360 -4.26 -20.78 14.33
CA ARG A 360 -4.07 -21.30 15.69
C ARG A 360 -4.38 -22.80 15.84
N LYS A 361 -5.31 -23.35 15.07
CA LYS A 361 -5.56 -24.81 15.03
C LYS A 361 -4.38 -25.60 14.44
N PHE A 362 -3.53 -24.92 13.66
CA PHE A 362 -2.30 -25.47 13.07
C PHE A 362 -1.02 -25.03 13.81
N ASP A 363 -1.14 -24.65 15.09
CA ASP A 363 -0.05 -24.22 15.98
C ASP A 363 0.74 -22.98 15.49
N LEU A 364 0.07 -22.08 14.77
CA LEU A 364 0.61 -20.78 14.37
C LEU A 364 0.07 -19.67 15.29
N SER A 365 0.87 -18.63 15.55
CA SER A 365 0.41 -17.46 16.32
C SER A 365 -0.69 -16.65 15.60
N ALA A 366 -0.71 -16.71 14.27
CA ALA A 366 -1.69 -16.09 13.37
C ALA A 366 -1.72 -16.88 12.05
N PHE A 367 -2.66 -16.58 11.14
CA PHE A 367 -2.64 -17.17 9.80
C PHE A 367 -1.58 -16.48 8.92
N PRO A 368 -0.88 -17.18 8.02
CA PRO A 368 0.16 -16.61 7.14
C PRO A 368 -0.43 -15.75 6.00
N PHE A 369 -1.12 -14.65 6.37
CA PHE A 369 -1.80 -13.73 5.46
C PHE A 369 -1.65 -12.28 5.93
N GLY A 370 -1.55 -11.34 4.98
CA GLY A 370 -1.48 -9.91 5.26
C GLY A 370 -2.21 -9.05 4.23
N LEU A 371 -2.80 -7.95 4.70
CA LEU A 371 -3.45 -6.92 3.88
C LEU A 371 -2.49 -5.76 3.65
N VAL A 372 -2.36 -5.30 2.41
CA VAL A 372 -1.54 -4.14 2.04
C VAL A 372 -2.41 -3.14 1.31
N PHE A 373 -2.62 -1.96 1.90
CA PHE A 373 -3.44 -0.91 1.33
C PHE A 373 -2.58 0.21 0.77
N THR A 374 -2.96 0.77 -0.37
CA THR A 374 -2.37 2.01 -0.90
C THR A 374 -3.40 3.14 -0.89
N ILE A 375 -2.98 4.35 -0.49
CA ILE A 375 -3.85 5.52 -0.42
C ILE A 375 -3.08 6.81 -0.67
N ARG A 376 -3.75 7.81 -1.24
CA ARG A 376 -3.27 9.19 -1.26
C ARG A 376 -3.27 9.81 0.14
N GLU A 377 -2.15 10.41 0.54
CA GLU A 377 -2.01 11.06 1.85
C GLU A 377 -3.11 12.10 2.11
N ASP A 378 -3.45 12.90 1.11
CA ASP A 378 -4.49 13.94 1.16
C ASP A 378 -5.87 13.40 1.59
N TYR A 379 -6.12 12.12 1.34
CA TYR A 379 -7.41 11.47 1.59
C TYR A 379 -7.39 10.47 2.74
N TRP A 380 -6.26 10.32 3.44
CA TRP A 380 -6.14 9.40 4.58
C TRP A 380 -7.19 9.67 5.66
N ARG A 381 -7.50 10.94 5.92
CA ARG A 381 -8.46 11.35 6.97
C ARG A 381 -9.84 10.75 6.78
N ALA A 382 -10.26 10.49 5.54
CA ALA A 382 -11.56 9.89 5.26
C ALA A 382 -11.65 8.39 5.64
N TRP A 383 -10.50 7.71 5.72
CA TRP A 383 -10.41 6.28 6.03
C TRP A 383 -9.91 6.00 7.44
N GLU A 384 -9.40 7.02 8.15
CA GLU A 384 -8.73 6.88 9.44
C GLU A 384 -9.59 6.13 10.47
N SER A 385 -10.90 6.40 10.51
CA SER A 385 -11.85 5.74 11.42
C SER A 385 -12.00 4.23 11.16
N ASP A 386 -11.84 3.75 9.93
CA ASP A 386 -11.92 2.32 9.60
C ASP A 386 -10.67 1.55 10.06
N PHE A 387 -9.58 2.25 10.36
CA PHE A 387 -8.33 1.67 10.84
C PHE A 387 -8.03 2.01 12.30
N GLU A 388 -8.85 2.85 12.94
CA GLU A 388 -8.68 3.26 14.33
C GLU A 388 -8.79 2.07 15.30
N GLY A 389 -7.91 2.04 16.30
CA GLY A 389 -7.81 0.93 17.26
C GLY A 389 -7.23 -0.37 16.68
N ARG A 390 -6.90 -0.42 15.38
CA ARG A 390 -6.32 -1.60 14.71
C ARG A 390 -4.79 -1.50 14.68
N ARG A 391 -4.11 -2.64 14.86
CA ARG A 391 -2.64 -2.69 14.71
C ARG A 391 -2.30 -2.56 13.22
N THR A 392 -1.67 -1.46 12.84
CA THR A 392 -1.27 -1.16 11.46
C THR A 392 0.19 -0.74 11.38
N ILE A 393 0.89 -1.15 10.32
CA ILE A 393 2.20 -0.61 9.94
C ILE A 393 1.96 0.53 8.97
N ASN A 394 2.47 1.72 9.26
CA ASN A 394 2.26 2.90 8.43
C ASN A 394 3.57 3.33 7.77
N SER A 395 3.59 3.34 6.45
CA SER A 395 4.67 3.88 5.61
C SER A 395 4.19 5.14 4.92
N LYS A 396 4.78 6.29 5.24
CA LYS A 396 4.34 7.62 4.74
C LYS A 396 5.43 8.30 3.92
N LYS A 397 5.09 8.77 2.72
CA LYS A 397 5.99 9.52 1.81
C LYS A 397 7.32 8.78 1.52
N VAL A 398 7.31 7.45 1.52
CA VAL A 398 8.51 6.62 1.33
C VAL A 398 8.79 6.36 -0.15
N ILE A 399 7.79 6.50 -1.02
CA ILE A 399 7.93 6.29 -2.47
C ILE A 399 7.77 7.57 -3.29
N SER A 400 7.63 8.74 -2.66
CA SER A 400 7.35 10.01 -3.33
C SER A 400 8.35 10.36 -4.44
N SER A 401 9.64 10.07 -4.22
CA SER A 401 10.73 10.38 -5.15
C SER A 401 11.82 9.33 -5.08
N PHE A 402 12.43 9.02 -6.22
CA PHE A 402 13.65 8.23 -6.27
C PHE A 402 14.79 8.96 -5.56
N ASN A 403 15.49 8.27 -4.65
CA ASN A 403 16.77 8.76 -4.16
C ASN A 403 17.82 8.77 -5.29
N ASP A 404 19.00 9.32 -5.05
CA ASP A 404 20.02 9.48 -6.11
C ASP A 404 20.35 8.18 -6.85
N LYS A 405 20.53 7.07 -6.13
CA LYS A 405 20.87 5.76 -6.72
C LYS A 405 19.68 5.15 -7.47
N GLU A 406 18.49 5.23 -6.88
CA GLU A 406 17.24 4.79 -7.51
C GLU A 406 16.98 5.59 -8.79
N PHE A 407 17.25 6.89 -8.78
CA PHE A 407 17.04 7.77 -9.91
C PHE A 407 17.97 7.43 -11.06
N ASP A 408 19.26 7.22 -10.80
CA ASP A 408 20.22 6.86 -11.85
C ASP A 408 19.84 5.51 -12.51
N THR A 409 19.38 4.55 -11.69
CA THR A 409 18.85 3.26 -12.17
C THR A 409 17.58 3.43 -13.00
N ALA A 410 16.62 4.21 -12.49
CA ALA A 410 15.37 4.50 -13.18
C ALA A 410 15.64 5.20 -14.51
N LEU A 411 16.49 6.22 -14.51
CA LEU A 411 16.83 6.95 -15.71
C LEU A 411 17.46 6.04 -16.76
N SER A 412 18.38 5.16 -16.38
CA SER A 412 18.95 4.15 -17.27
C SER A 412 17.88 3.24 -17.87
N ASN A 413 16.99 2.68 -17.02
CA ASN A 413 15.92 1.79 -17.47
C ASN A 413 14.97 2.47 -18.47
N TYR A 414 14.54 3.70 -18.15
CA TYR A 414 13.65 4.47 -19.01
C TYR A 414 14.34 4.91 -20.30
N SER A 415 15.60 5.37 -20.23
CA SER A 415 16.41 5.75 -21.40
C SER A 415 16.56 4.59 -22.39
N ASN A 416 16.80 3.38 -21.86
CA ASN A 416 16.92 2.17 -22.67
C ASN A 416 15.58 1.76 -23.29
N VAL A 417 14.49 1.74 -22.52
CA VAL A 417 13.17 1.31 -23.02
C VAL A 417 12.62 2.29 -24.05
N TYR A 418 12.79 3.60 -23.84
CA TYR A 418 12.28 4.64 -24.72
C TYR A 418 13.31 5.10 -25.76
N SER A 419 14.52 4.53 -25.79
CA SER A 419 15.57 4.83 -26.78
C SER A 419 15.93 6.33 -26.87
N PHE A 420 16.31 6.93 -25.75
CA PHE A 420 16.91 8.27 -25.69
C PHE A 420 18.15 8.27 -24.79
N ASN A 421 19.03 9.26 -24.96
CA ASN A 421 20.25 9.38 -24.16
C ASN A 421 20.48 10.84 -23.75
N ILE A 422 20.80 11.09 -22.48
CA ILE A 422 21.07 12.43 -21.97
C ILE A 422 22.57 12.68 -21.99
N VAL A 423 23.03 13.58 -22.85
CA VAL A 423 24.47 13.78 -23.11
C VAL A 423 25.14 14.77 -22.15
N ASN A 424 24.40 15.37 -21.23
CA ASN A 424 24.92 16.35 -20.28
C ASN A 424 24.53 16.02 -18.83
N LYS A 425 25.28 16.58 -17.88
CA LYS A 425 24.95 16.44 -16.46
C LYS A 425 23.62 17.14 -16.15
N ILE A 426 22.70 16.41 -15.52
CA ILE A 426 21.42 16.93 -15.05
C ILE A 426 21.67 17.79 -13.81
N ASP A 427 21.19 19.03 -13.82
CA ASP A 427 21.28 19.92 -12.66
C ASP A 427 20.40 19.43 -11.50
N LYS A 428 20.65 19.94 -10.29
CA LYS A 428 19.97 19.48 -9.06
C LYS A 428 18.45 19.71 -9.11
N ILE A 429 17.99 20.79 -9.74
CA ILE A 429 16.57 21.14 -9.82
C ILE A 429 15.86 20.14 -10.75
N SER A 430 16.41 19.96 -11.95
CA SER A 430 15.91 18.98 -12.92
C SER A 430 15.91 17.56 -12.36
N LYS A 431 16.98 17.18 -11.63
CA LYS A 431 17.05 15.86 -10.99
C LYS A 431 15.91 15.68 -9.98
N ASN A 432 15.67 16.65 -9.10
CA ASN A 432 14.58 16.58 -8.13
C ASN A 432 13.20 16.44 -8.79
N VAL A 433 12.96 17.15 -9.91
CA VAL A 433 11.70 17.09 -10.65
C VAL A 433 11.53 15.71 -11.31
N LEU A 434 12.57 15.20 -11.97
CA LEU A 434 12.54 13.90 -12.65
C LEU A 434 12.61 12.72 -11.67
N SER A 435 13.09 12.90 -10.45
CA SER A 435 13.03 11.87 -9.40
C SER A 435 11.61 11.47 -9.03
N ILE A 436 10.60 12.27 -9.35
CA ILE A 436 9.20 11.88 -9.19
C ILE A 436 8.85 10.87 -10.30
N PRO A 437 8.40 9.63 -9.97
CA PRO A 437 8.22 8.57 -10.97
C PRO A 437 7.31 8.94 -12.15
N ILE A 438 6.21 9.63 -11.88
CA ILE A 438 5.31 10.08 -12.96
C ILE A 438 5.99 11.07 -13.91
N ASN A 439 6.84 11.97 -13.39
CA ASN A 439 7.53 12.96 -14.21
C ASN A 439 8.57 12.28 -15.10
N LEU A 440 9.34 11.33 -14.57
CA LEU A 440 10.27 10.55 -15.38
C LEU A 440 9.54 9.77 -16.48
N SER A 441 8.39 9.17 -16.18
CA SER A 441 7.60 8.44 -17.17
C SER A 441 7.10 9.34 -18.29
N ILE A 442 6.53 10.50 -17.96
CA ILE A 442 6.04 11.46 -18.97
C ILE A 442 7.22 12.03 -19.77
N PHE A 443 8.31 12.39 -19.09
CA PHE A 443 9.53 12.89 -19.72
C PHE A 443 10.12 11.90 -20.72
N SER A 444 10.17 10.63 -20.35
CA SER A 444 10.72 9.57 -21.20
C SER A 444 9.83 9.30 -22.40
N GLU A 445 8.51 9.24 -22.22
CA GLU A 445 7.55 9.12 -23.31
C GLU A 445 7.61 10.34 -24.26
N ALA A 446 7.84 11.55 -23.73
CA ALA A 446 8.03 12.75 -24.54
C ALA A 446 9.31 12.74 -25.40
N ASN A 447 10.34 12.01 -24.97
CA ASN A 447 11.65 11.95 -25.64
C ASN A 447 11.95 10.61 -26.33
N GLU A 448 10.98 9.72 -26.38
CA GLU A 448 11.14 8.40 -26.99
C GLU A 448 11.66 8.51 -28.45
N TYR A 449 12.67 7.72 -28.80
CA TYR A 449 13.37 7.71 -30.10
C TYR A 449 14.01 9.05 -30.55
N LYS A 450 14.25 10.02 -29.64
CA LYS A 450 14.95 11.26 -30.00
C LYS A 450 16.47 11.11 -30.14
N GLY A 451 17.04 9.99 -29.71
CA GLY A 451 18.50 9.81 -29.66
C GLY A 451 19.12 10.67 -28.55
N ASP A 452 20.17 11.42 -28.87
CA ASP A 452 20.88 12.27 -27.92
C ASP A 452 20.10 13.56 -27.61
N ILE A 453 19.80 13.78 -26.35
CA ILE A 453 19.09 14.96 -25.83
C ILE A 453 19.95 15.71 -24.81
N ARG A 454 19.81 17.04 -24.79
CA ARG A 454 20.40 17.91 -23.77
C ARG A 454 19.31 18.45 -22.85
N ILE A 455 19.53 18.37 -21.56
CA ILE A 455 18.61 18.81 -20.51
C ILE A 455 19.21 20.00 -19.75
N SER A 456 18.53 21.14 -19.77
CA SER A 456 18.84 22.27 -18.89
C SER A 456 17.55 22.74 -18.21
N GLU A 457 17.54 22.81 -16.89
CA GLU A 457 16.45 23.36 -16.05
C GLU A 457 15.04 22.92 -16.46
N ILE A 458 14.68 21.68 -16.12
CA ILE A 458 13.33 21.14 -16.30
C ILE A 458 12.50 21.43 -15.05
N TRP A 459 11.40 22.17 -15.24
CA TRP A 459 10.29 22.22 -14.30
C TRP A 459 9.18 21.26 -14.73
N GLU A 460 8.25 20.97 -13.81
CA GLU A 460 7.16 20.03 -14.02
C GLU A 460 6.30 20.39 -15.25
N GLU A 461 6.10 21.69 -15.48
CA GLU A 461 5.36 22.26 -16.60
C GLU A 461 6.04 21.97 -17.95
N HIS A 462 7.37 21.95 -18.00
CA HIS A 462 8.12 21.64 -19.22
C HIS A 462 7.95 20.18 -19.64
N VAL A 463 7.84 19.27 -18.68
CA VAL A 463 7.64 17.83 -18.93
C VAL A 463 6.30 17.60 -19.63
N LEU A 464 5.22 18.17 -19.09
CA LEU A 464 3.88 18.05 -19.67
C LEU A 464 3.76 18.79 -21.00
N HIS A 465 4.35 19.97 -21.12
CA HIS A 465 4.36 20.70 -22.39
C HIS A 465 5.05 19.93 -23.52
N SER A 466 6.23 19.36 -23.23
CA SER A 466 6.97 18.53 -24.18
C SER A 466 6.18 17.28 -24.58
N TYR A 467 5.47 16.68 -23.62
CA TYR A 467 4.59 15.55 -23.85
C TYR A 467 3.48 15.89 -24.84
N PHE A 468 2.67 16.92 -24.55
CA PHE A 468 1.55 17.29 -25.42
C PHE A 468 2.01 17.80 -26.80
N ASN A 469 3.18 18.43 -26.90
CA ASN A 469 3.76 18.78 -28.19
C ASN A 469 4.13 17.55 -29.03
N ARG A 470 4.72 16.51 -28.43
CA ARG A 470 4.93 15.24 -29.13
C ARG A 470 3.61 14.63 -29.60
N LYS A 471 2.55 14.69 -28.79
CA LYS A 471 1.22 14.20 -29.18
C LYS A 471 0.65 14.99 -30.36
N LYS A 472 0.78 16.33 -30.38
CA LYS A 472 0.43 17.18 -31.53
C LYS A 472 1.15 16.72 -32.81
N GLU A 473 2.45 16.43 -32.73
CA GLU A 473 3.24 15.95 -33.87
C GLU A 473 2.77 14.57 -34.35
N ASN A 474 2.49 13.64 -33.45
CA ASN A 474 1.99 12.29 -33.80
C ASN A 474 0.65 12.35 -34.54
N VAL A 475 -0.29 13.18 -34.07
CA VAL A 475 -1.59 13.37 -34.73
C VAL A 475 -1.40 13.91 -36.15
N THR A 476 -0.49 14.87 -36.32
CA THR A 476 -0.17 15.43 -37.64
C THR A 476 0.35 14.35 -38.60
N LYS A 477 1.16 13.39 -38.11
CA LYS A 477 1.68 12.28 -38.93
C LYS A 477 0.61 11.27 -39.35
N ARG A 478 -0.47 11.11 -38.57
CA ARG A 478 -1.56 10.16 -38.86
C ARG A 478 -2.53 10.62 -39.95
N ASN A 479 -2.54 11.92 -40.28
CA ASN A 479 -3.35 12.50 -41.37
C ASN A 479 -4.85 12.14 -41.33
N ILE A 480 -5.48 12.17 -40.15
CA ILE A 480 -6.94 11.97 -40.06
C ILE A 480 -7.65 13.24 -40.60
N PRO A 481 -8.54 13.14 -41.61
CA PRO A 481 -9.20 14.30 -42.19
C PRO A 481 -9.92 15.16 -41.14
N GLY A 482 -9.71 16.47 -41.20
CA GLY A 482 -10.34 17.43 -40.27
C GLY A 482 -9.71 17.49 -38.86
N ILE A 483 -8.85 16.55 -38.47
CA ILE A 483 -8.17 16.57 -37.17
C ILE A 483 -6.77 17.15 -37.32
N THR A 484 -6.64 18.46 -37.05
CA THR A 484 -5.33 19.11 -36.93
C THR A 484 -4.78 19.00 -35.49
N ALA A 485 -3.48 19.22 -35.31
CA ALA A 485 -2.86 19.30 -33.99
C ALA A 485 -3.57 20.28 -33.03
N GLY A 486 -4.01 21.43 -33.55
CA GLY A 486 -4.73 22.43 -32.77
C GLY A 486 -6.13 21.97 -32.36
N ILE A 487 -6.88 21.38 -33.30
CA ILE A 487 -8.23 20.85 -33.04
C ILE A 487 -8.16 19.69 -32.04
N PHE A 488 -7.20 18.78 -32.19
CA PHE A 488 -6.99 17.67 -31.26
C PHE A 488 -6.80 18.14 -29.82
N ILE A 489 -5.94 19.14 -29.61
CA ILE A 489 -5.73 19.69 -28.28
C ILE A 489 -6.99 20.37 -27.75
N LYS A 490 -7.70 21.16 -28.57
CA LYS A 490 -8.95 21.79 -28.14
C LYS A 490 -10.01 20.76 -27.71
N ILE A 491 -10.14 19.64 -28.43
CA ILE A 491 -10.99 18.52 -28.00
C ILE A 491 -10.54 17.97 -26.65
N CYS A 492 -9.24 17.72 -26.47
CA CYS A 492 -8.71 17.23 -25.19
C CYS A 492 -8.98 18.20 -24.03
N THR A 493 -8.88 19.50 -24.28
CA THR A 493 -9.12 20.55 -23.28
C THR A 493 -10.60 20.67 -22.93
N ASP A 494 -11.49 20.54 -23.91
CA ASP A 494 -12.94 20.54 -23.69
C ASP A 494 -13.37 19.33 -22.86
N ILE A 495 -12.83 18.13 -23.17
CA ILE A 495 -13.07 16.92 -22.39
C ILE A 495 -12.56 17.09 -20.96
N ALA A 496 -11.33 17.57 -20.78
CA ALA A 496 -10.74 17.77 -19.44
C ALA A 496 -11.57 18.75 -18.60
N PHE A 497 -12.00 19.87 -19.18
CA PHE A 497 -12.81 20.84 -18.47
C PHE A 497 -14.24 20.35 -18.20
N PHE A 498 -14.82 19.56 -19.11
CA PHE A 498 -16.11 18.89 -18.87
C PHE A 498 -16.05 17.98 -17.64
N VAL A 499 -14.98 17.19 -17.50
CA VAL A 499 -14.74 16.30 -16.36
C VAL A 499 -14.68 17.08 -15.05
N VAL A 500 -13.96 18.21 -15.03
CA VAL A 500 -13.90 19.13 -13.88
C VAL A 500 -15.27 19.72 -13.56
N LYS A 501 -15.96 20.30 -14.55
CA LYS A 501 -17.25 20.97 -14.38
C LYS A 501 -18.32 20.02 -13.83
N ASN A 502 -18.33 18.78 -14.28
CA ASN A 502 -19.30 17.77 -13.84
C ASN A 502 -18.83 16.95 -12.62
N LYS A 503 -17.65 17.26 -12.07
CA LYS A 503 -17.07 16.58 -10.90
C LYS A 503 -16.93 15.06 -11.11
N LEU A 504 -16.55 14.66 -12.32
CA LEU A 504 -16.44 13.26 -12.72
C LEU A 504 -14.99 12.80 -12.69
N ASN A 505 -14.73 11.54 -12.36
CA ASN A 505 -13.42 10.89 -12.55
C ASN A 505 -13.39 9.96 -13.79
N GLN A 506 -14.55 9.74 -14.40
CA GLN A 506 -14.75 8.94 -15.60
C GLN A 506 -15.79 9.64 -16.49
N ILE A 507 -15.62 9.56 -17.80
CA ILE A 507 -16.51 10.16 -18.78
C ILE A 507 -17.10 9.08 -19.69
N HIS A 508 -18.41 9.15 -19.97
CA HIS A 508 -19.03 8.19 -20.85
C HIS A 508 -18.76 8.57 -22.32
N LYS A 509 -18.63 7.57 -23.19
CA LYS A 509 -18.43 7.74 -24.64
C LYS A 509 -19.46 8.70 -25.25
N LYS A 510 -20.70 8.62 -24.77
CA LYS A 510 -21.81 9.50 -25.19
C LYS A 510 -21.58 10.96 -24.83
N ASP A 511 -20.94 11.25 -23.70
CA ASP A 511 -20.63 12.63 -23.30
C ASP A 511 -19.52 13.20 -24.19
N ILE A 512 -18.52 12.38 -24.53
CA ILE A 512 -17.49 12.77 -25.50
C ILE A 512 -18.11 13.06 -26.86
N LEU A 513 -19.03 12.19 -27.32
CA LEU A 513 -19.76 12.42 -28.58
C LEU A 513 -20.55 13.73 -28.53
N SER A 514 -21.22 14.03 -27.43
CA SER A 514 -21.97 15.29 -27.26
C SER A 514 -21.06 16.52 -27.37
N ILE A 515 -19.85 16.48 -26.79
CA ILE A 515 -18.86 17.56 -26.91
C ILE A 515 -18.40 17.72 -28.38
N VAL A 516 -18.17 16.60 -29.08
CA VAL A 516 -17.77 16.61 -30.49
C VAL A 516 -18.88 17.18 -31.37
N GLN A 517 -20.13 16.75 -31.16
CA GLN A 517 -21.29 17.25 -31.90
C GLN A 517 -21.54 18.75 -31.67
N SER A 518 -21.32 19.24 -30.44
CA SER A 518 -21.57 20.65 -30.12
C SER A 518 -20.49 21.58 -30.65
N ASN A 519 -19.21 21.17 -30.59
CA ASN A 519 -18.08 22.07 -30.82
C ASN A 519 -17.32 21.77 -32.13
N TYR A 520 -17.44 20.55 -32.65
CA TYR A 520 -16.63 20.03 -33.76
C TYR A 520 -17.47 19.15 -34.70
N ILE A 521 -18.65 19.62 -35.12
CA ILE A 521 -19.64 18.83 -35.87
C ILE A 521 -19.07 18.09 -37.10
N VAL A 522 -18.06 18.67 -37.76
CA VAL A 522 -17.37 18.08 -38.93
C VAL A 522 -16.66 16.76 -38.58
N LEU A 523 -16.35 16.53 -37.31
CA LEU A 523 -15.70 15.32 -36.80
C LEU A 523 -16.67 14.25 -36.30
N GLU A 524 -17.97 14.51 -36.26
CA GLU A 524 -18.97 13.52 -35.85
C GLU A 524 -18.88 12.21 -36.66
N PRO A 525 -18.74 12.24 -38.02
CA PRO A 525 -18.59 11.01 -38.80
C PRO A 525 -17.31 10.23 -38.50
N LEU A 526 -16.32 10.87 -37.86
CA LEU A 526 -15.00 10.32 -37.53
C LEU A 526 -14.82 10.10 -36.02
N PHE A 527 -15.93 10.02 -35.28
CA PHE A 527 -15.89 9.96 -33.83
C PHE A 527 -15.18 8.70 -33.31
N GLU A 528 -15.35 7.56 -33.98
CA GLU A 528 -14.70 6.31 -33.59
C GLU A 528 -13.18 6.38 -33.79
N GLU A 529 -12.72 6.96 -34.90
CA GLU A 529 -11.30 7.22 -35.18
C GLU A 529 -10.70 8.19 -34.16
N LEU A 530 -11.46 9.21 -33.75
CA LEU A 530 -11.05 10.14 -32.69
C LEU A 530 -10.90 9.43 -31.34
N ILE A 531 -11.81 8.53 -30.97
CA ILE A 531 -11.69 7.74 -29.74
C ILE A 531 -10.45 6.84 -29.78
N LEU A 532 -10.25 6.12 -30.89
CA LEU A 532 -9.04 5.30 -31.10
C LEU A 532 -7.76 6.13 -31.06
N LEU A 533 -7.79 7.37 -31.56
CA LEU A 533 -6.67 8.30 -31.48
C LEU A 533 -6.38 8.68 -30.02
N LEU A 534 -7.38 9.07 -29.25
CA LEU A 534 -7.24 9.45 -27.83
C LEU A 534 -6.73 8.29 -26.97
N GLU A 535 -7.13 7.06 -27.29
CA GLU A 535 -6.64 5.83 -26.65
C GLU A 535 -5.19 5.52 -27.03
N SER A 536 -4.89 5.47 -28.33
CA SER A 536 -3.57 5.10 -28.83
C SER A 536 -2.48 6.13 -28.49
N GLU A 537 -2.84 7.42 -28.41
CA GLU A 537 -1.94 8.46 -27.89
C GLU A 537 -1.81 8.43 -26.36
N SER A 538 -2.43 7.45 -25.69
CA SER A 538 -2.37 7.24 -24.24
C SER A 538 -2.87 8.45 -23.42
N LEU A 539 -3.83 9.20 -23.95
CA LEU A 539 -4.46 10.31 -23.23
C LEU A 539 -5.62 9.82 -22.38
N LEU A 540 -6.51 9.04 -22.99
CA LEU A 540 -7.63 8.38 -22.34
C LEU A 540 -7.37 6.88 -22.24
N VAL A 541 -7.85 6.28 -21.15
CA VAL A 541 -7.83 4.84 -20.91
C VAL A 541 -9.26 4.40 -20.62
N PHE A 542 -9.73 3.36 -21.30
CA PHE A 542 -11.06 2.81 -21.05
C PHE A 542 -11.09 1.97 -19.76
N SER A 543 -12.26 1.91 -19.12
CA SER A 543 -12.49 1.01 -18.00
C SER A 543 -12.55 -0.43 -18.49
N SER A 544 -11.77 -1.33 -17.88
CA SER A 544 -11.81 -2.76 -18.18
C SER A 544 -13.18 -3.39 -17.95
N GLU A 545 -14.02 -2.78 -17.09
CA GLU A 545 -15.37 -3.23 -16.77
C GLU A 545 -16.41 -2.71 -17.76
N ASN A 546 -16.14 -1.57 -18.42
CA ASN A 546 -17.05 -0.97 -19.38
C ASN A 546 -16.26 -0.17 -20.44
N ARG A 547 -16.25 -0.68 -21.68
CA ARG A 547 -15.58 -0.03 -22.83
C ARG A 547 -16.17 1.33 -23.22
N HIS A 548 -17.32 1.71 -22.66
CA HIS A 548 -17.92 3.03 -22.88
C HIS A 548 -17.52 4.06 -21.82
N LEU A 549 -16.76 3.69 -20.79
CA LEU A 549 -16.27 4.62 -19.78
C LEU A 549 -14.78 4.87 -19.96
N PHE A 550 -14.41 6.14 -20.05
CA PHE A 550 -13.04 6.62 -20.24
C PHE A 550 -12.57 7.38 -19.02
N ARG A 551 -11.26 7.38 -18.77
CA ARG A 551 -10.61 8.30 -17.83
C ARG A 551 -9.32 8.83 -18.42
N PHE A 552 -8.88 10.00 -17.98
CA PHE A 552 -7.52 10.43 -18.28
C PHE A 552 -6.50 9.47 -17.66
N LYS A 553 -5.42 9.21 -18.39
CA LYS A 553 -4.31 8.35 -17.91
C LYS A 553 -3.73 8.88 -16.59
N HIS A 554 -3.69 10.21 -16.43
CA HIS A 554 -3.16 10.89 -15.25
C HIS A 554 -3.96 12.15 -14.91
N ASN A 555 -4.20 12.43 -13.62
CA ASN A 555 -4.86 13.67 -13.18
C ASN A 555 -4.07 14.93 -13.57
N LYS A 556 -2.73 14.84 -13.67
CA LYS A 556 -1.90 15.94 -14.17
C LYS A 556 -2.27 16.37 -15.60
N PHE A 557 -2.82 15.46 -16.40
CA PHE A 557 -3.29 15.79 -17.75
C PHE A 557 -4.55 16.66 -17.68
N ILE A 558 -5.46 16.36 -16.74
CA ILE A 558 -6.65 17.19 -16.50
C ILE A 558 -6.21 18.59 -16.08
N GLU A 559 -5.30 18.71 -15.10
CA GLU A 559 -4.78 20.01 -14.65
C GLU A 559 -4.17 20.81 -15.80
N PHE A 560 -3.28 20.19 -16.58
CA PHE A 560 -2.61 20.86 -17.69
C PHE A 560 -3.57 21.24 -18.83
N LEU A 561 -4.50 20.37 -19.21
CA LEU A 561 -5.46 20.61 -20.28
C LEU A 561 -6.56 21.59 -19.87
N SER A 562 -7.04 21.56 -18.62
CA SER A 562 -7.95 22.58 -18.11
C SER A 562 -7.30 23.96 -18.10
N SER A 563 -5.99 24.05 -17.85
CA SER A 563 -5.24 25.31 -17.94
C SER A 563 -5.26 25.89 -19.36
N TYR A 564 -5.06 25.04 -20.38
CA TYR A 564 -5.24 25.44 -21.78
C TYR A 564 -6.66 25.87 -22.11
N TYR A 565 -7.67 25.13 -21.62
CA TYR A 565 -9.07 25.49 -21.83
C TYR A 565 -9.34 26.91 -21.34
N ILE A 566 -8.92 27.22 -20.11
CA ILE A 566 -9.11 28.54 -19.50
C ILE A 566 -8.45 29.63 -20.33
N LEU A 567 -7.21 29.41 -20.79
CA LEU A 567 -6.51 30.37 -21.64
C LEU A 567 -7.15 30.54 -23.01
N TYR A 568 -7.67 29.49 -23.64
CA TYR A 568 -8.44 29.63 -24.89
C TYR A 568 -9.73 30.43 -24.69
N GLN A 569 -10.41 30.26 -23.56
CA GLN A 569 -11.58 31.08 -23.24
C GLN A 569 -11.18 32.53 -22.97
N LEU A 570 -10.06 32.76 -22.29
CA LEU A 570 -9.55 34.09 -21.99
C LEU A 570 -9.19 34.83 -23.29
N ASP A 571 -8.44 34.17 -24.17
CA ASP A 571 -8.06 34.71 -25.49
C ASP A 571 -9.29 35.05 -26.35
N ARG A 572 -10.33 34.21 -26.29
CA ARG A 572 -11.56 34.42 -27.05
C ARG A 572 -12.44 35.54 -26.49
N LEU A 573 -12.62 35.57 -25.17
CA LEU A 573 -13.60 36.46 -24.51
C LEU A 573 -12.98 37.77 -24.05
N GLN A 574 -11.65 37.83 -23.87
CA GLN A 574 -10.91 38.95 -23.30
C GLN A 574 -11.45 39.39 -21.93
N ASP A 575 -11.97 38.43 -21.16
CA ASP A 575 -12.56 38.65 -19.84
C ASP A 575 -11.77 37.88 -18.77
N PHE A 576 -11.07 38.61 -17.91
CA PHE A 576 -10.23 38.03 -16.86
C PHE A 576 -11.02 37.51 -15.66
N GLU A 577 -12.30 37.88 -15.49
CA GLU A 577 -13.14 37.35 -14.40
C GLU A 577 -13.34 35.83 -14.51
N ILE A 578 -13.20 35.27 -15.72
CA ILE A 578 -13.30 33.82 -15.94
C ILE A 578 -12.23 33.04 -15.17
N LEU A 579 -11.07 33.65 -14.85
CA LEU A 579 -10.01 33.00 -14.08
C LEU A 579 -10.51 32.65 -12.67
N ASP A 580 -11.28 33.54 -12.04
CA ASP A 580 -11.89 33.31 -10.73
C ASP A 580 -13.08 32.35 -10.82
N ILE A 581 -13.94 32.49 -11.83
CA ILE A 581 -15.11 31.61 -12.05
C ILE A 581 -14.67 30.15 -12.23
N PHE A 582 -13.65 29.93 -13.07
CA PHE A 582 -13.13 28.59 -13.33
C PHE A 582 -12.30 28.07 -12.16
N SER A 583 -11.58 28.93 -11.44
CA SER A 583 -10.91 28.57 -10.19
C SER A 583 -11.89 28.03 -9.13
N ASP A 584 -13.05 28.67 -8.99
CA ASP A 584 -14.13 28.19 -8.10
C ASP A 584 -14.64 26.82 -8.55
N SER A 585 -14.95 26.67 -9.84
CA SER A 585 -15.42 25.41 -10.43
C SER A 585 -14.42 24.26 -10.19
N ILE A 586 -13.12 24.53 -10.38
CA ILE A 586 -12.05 23.55 -10.15
C ILE A 586 -11.98 23.17 -8.68
N PHE A 587 -11.93 24.16 -7.80
CA PHE A 587 -11.81 23.93 -6.36
C PHE A 587 -12.98 23.10 -5.83
N GLU A 588 -14.20 23.42 -6.25
CA GLU A 588 -15.42 22.70 -5.87
C GLU A 588 -15.54 21.31 -6.48
N SER A 589 -14.81 21.03 -7.57
CA SER A 589 -14.84 19.71 -8.22
C SER A 589 -14.07 18.65 -7.43
N GLY A 590 -12.98 19.03 -6.76
CA GLY A 590 -12.05 18.10 -6.12
C GLY A 590 -11.27 17.18 -7.10
N VAL A 591 -11.50 17.29 -8.41
CA VAL A 591 -10.88 16.44 -9.45
C VAL A 591 -9.44 16.87 -9.74
N ALA A 592 -9.19 18.18 -9.71
CA ALA A 592 -7.92 18.80 -10.07
C ALA A 592 -7.48 19.83 -9.02
N SER A 593 -6.16 20.03 -8.88
CA SER A 593 -5.66 21.08 -8.00
C SER A 593 -5.73 22.45 -8.66
N MET A 594 -6.53 23.34 -8.10
CA MET A 594 -6.60 24.77 -8.51
C MET A 594 -5.22 25.43 -8.54
N PHE A 595 -4.33 25.06 -7.61
CA PHE A 595 -3.01 25.65 -7.53
C PHE A 595 -2.08 25.16 -8.64
N LYS A 596 -2.15 23.87 -9.00
CA LYS A 596 -1.39 23.35 -10.15
C LYS A 596 -1.89 23.96 -11.45
N ILE A 597 -3.21 24.13 -11.58
CA ILE A 597 -3.81 24.81 -12.73
C ILE A 597 -3.30 26.25 -12.85
N HIS A 598 -3.25 27.01 -11.76
CA HIS A 598 -2.62 28.34 -11.77
C HIS A 598 -1.16 28.31 -12.26
N ASP A 599 -0.36 27.38 -11.74
CA ASP A 599 1.05 27.27 -12.11
C ASP A 599 1.22 27.00 -13.61
N PHE A 600 0.40 26.10 -14.16
CA PHE A 600 0.31 25.79 -15.57
C PHE A 600 -0.24 26.94 -16.41
N ILE A 601 -1.29 27.66 -15.98
CA ILE A 601 -1.85 28.81 -16.69
C ILE A 601 -0.77 29.85 -16.94
N ILE A 602 0.01 30.23 -15.93
CA ILE A 602 1.08 31.23 -16.09
C ILE A 602 2.21 30.71 -16.97
N PHE A 603 2.55 29.43 -16.87
CA PHE A 603 3.57 28.83 -17.74
C PHE A 603 3.12 28.84 -19.21
N ILE A 604 1.89 28.38 -19.48
CA ILE A 604 1.33 28.31 -20.82
C ILE A 604 1.09 29.72 -21.36
N SER A 605 0.62 30.67 -20.54
CA SER A 605 0.41 32.06 -20.98
C SER A 605 1.72 32.69 -21.44
N LYS A 606 2.81 32.57 -20.66
CA LYS A 606 4.13 33.07 -21.07
C LYS A 606 4.65 32.45 -22.37
N LYS A 607 4.30 31.18 -22.63
CA LYS A 607 4.88 30.41 -23.73
C LYS A 607 4.07 30.48 -25.02
N GLU A 608 2.74 30.46 -24.93
CA GLU A 608 1.83 30.36 -26.07
C GLU A 608 0.87 31.56 -26.20
N PHE A 609 0.62 32.31 -25.13
CA PHE A 609 -0.24 33.50 -25.13
C PHE A 609 0.48 34.72 -24.51
N PRO A 610 1.65 35.12 -25.07
CA PRO A 610 2.54 36.06 -24.39
C PRO A 610 1.88 37.43 -24.09
N PHE A 611 0.89 37.83 -24.89
CA PHE A 611 0.11 39.04 -24.68
C PHE A 611 -0.80 38.97 -23.43
N LEU A 612 -1.26 37.78 -23.04
CA LEU A 612 -2.08 37.60 -21.82
C LEU A 612 -1.21 37.41 -20.57
N ALA A 613 0.07 37.09 -20.71
CA ALA A 613 0.89 36.60 -19.61
C ALA A 613 1.02 37.57 -18.44
N GLU A 614 1.22 38.86 -18.72
CA GLU A 614 1.32 39.90 -17.70
C GLU A 614 -0.03 40.16 -17.04
N GLU A 615 -1.09 40.24 -17.82
CA GLU A 615 -2.45 40.49 -17.33
C GLU A 615 -2.96 39.35 -16.44
N VAL A 616 -2.67 38.09 -16.81
CA VAL A 616 -3.00 36.91 -15.99
C VAL A 616 -2.26 36.93 -14.65
N ASP A 617 -0.95 37.23 -14.66
CA ASP A 617 -0.14 37.30 -13.43
C ASP A 617 -0.61 38.43 -12.52
N ASN A 618 -0.97 39.59 -13.11
CA ASN A 618 -1.54 40.73 -12.39
C ASN A 618 -2.94 40.42 -11.84
N HIS A 619 -3.78 39.71 -12.61
CA HIS A 619 -5.10 39.30 -12.16
C HIS A 619 -5.03 38.38 -10.94
N TYR A 620 -4.20 37.33 -10.96
CA TYR A 620 -4.07 36.43 -9.82
C TYR A 620 -3.48 37.11 -8.58
N ALA A 621 -2.53 38.04 -8.76
CA ALA A 621 -2.08 38.88 -7.66
C ALA A 621 -3.27 39.63 -7.05
N ASN A 622 -4.11 40.26 -7.88
CA ASN A 622 -5.22 41.10 -7.44
C ASN A 622 -6.49 40.33 -7.02
N SER A 623 -6.68 39.08 -7.42
CA SER A 623 -7.83 38.24 -7.06
C SER A 623 -7.86 37.94 -5.56
N GLU A 624 -8.88 38.43 -4.86
CA GLU A 624 -9.08 38.13 -3.44
C GLU A 624 -9.43 36.66 -3.21
N LYS A 625 -10.25 36.09 -4.10
CA LYS A 625 -10.67 34.68 -4.04
C LYS A 625 -9.49 33.73 -4.12
N PHE A 626 -8.64 33.91 -5.13
CA PHE A 626 -7.44 33.10 -5.31
C PHE A 626 -6.49 33.24 -4.12
N MET A 627 -6.22 34.47 -3.70
CA MET A 627 -5.24 34.76 -2.65
C MET A 627 -5.65 34.22 -1.29
N THR A 628 -6.92 34.33 -0.91
CA THR A 628 -7.45 33.74 0.33
C THR A 628 -7.23 32.23 0.38
N ARG A 629 -7.47 31.51 -0.73
CA ARG A 629 -7.23 30.05 -0.80
C ARG A 629 -5.74 29.70 -0.82
N SER A 630 -4.95 30.44 -1.58
CA SER A 630 -3.50 30.22 -1.73
C SER A 630 -2.77 30.41 -0.40
N LEU A 631 -3.08 31.49 0.32
CA LEU A 631 -2.48 31.78 1.62
C LEU A 631 -2.84 30.73 2.67
N LYS A 632 -4.09 30.27 2.73
CA LYS A 632 -4.51 29.18 3.64
C LYS A 632 -3.72 27.90 3.40
N ARG A 633 -3.51 27.52 2.15
CA ARG A 633 -2.63 26.39 1.80
C ARG A 633 -1.20 26.63 2.28
N LEU A 634 -0.59 27.76 1.91
CA LEU A 634 0.80 28.07 2.28
C LEU A 634 1.01 28.09 3.80
N ARG A 635 0.03 28.59 4.57
CA ARG A 635 0.06 28.54 6.03
C ARG A 635 0.05 27.11 6.56
N SER A 636 -0.75 26.22 5.96
CA SER A 636 -0.75 24.79 6.29
C SER A 636 0.60 24.14 5.99
N ASP A 637 1.16 24.41 4.80
CA ASP A 637 2.45 23.87 4.37
C ASP A 637 3.57 24.31 5.34
N ILE A 638 3.59 25.59 5.70
CA ILE A 638 4.53 26.16 6.70
C ILE A 638 4.35 25.50 8.07
N ALA A 639 3.11 25.26 8.51
CA ALA A 639 2.84 24.57 9.78
C ALA A 639 3.38 23.13 9.79
N THR A 640 3.41 22.47 8.63
CA THR A 640 4.05 21.15 8.45
C THR A 640 5.56 21.22 8.21
N GLY A 641 6.13 22.41 8.20
CA GLY A 641 7.57 22.65 8.07
C GLY A 641 8.06 22.80 6.62
N GLU A 642 7.19 23.07 5.65
CA GLU A 642 7.61 23.32 4.26
C GLU A 642 7.91 24.81 4.03
N ALA A 643 8.82 25.10 3.09
CA ALA A 643 9.15 26.48 2.69
C ALA A 643 8.29 26.90 1.49
N SER A 644 7.88 28.16 1.44
CA SER A 644 7.13 28.72 0.31
C SER A 644 8.06 28.98 -0.87
N GLY A 645 7.61 28.64 -2.08
CA GLY A 645 8.38 28.89 -3.30
C GLY A 645 8.53 30.38 -3.62
N LYS A 646 9.67 30.77 -4.21
CA LYS A 646 9.99 32.16 -4.58
C LYS A 646 8.88 32.84 -5.42
N ARG A 647 8.27 32.09 -6.34
CA ARG A 647 7.19 32.59 -7.19
C ARG A 647 5.92 32.92 -6.39
N ALA A 648 5.55 32.09 -5.41
CA ALA A 648 4.40 32.34 -4.55
C ALA A 648 4.64 33.57 -3.66
N LEU A 649 5.87 33.72 -3.14
CA LEU A 649 6.26 34.90 -2.38
C LEU A 649 6.19 36.16 -3.25
N ASN A 650 6.73 36.13 -4.47
CA ASN A 650 6.64 37.26 -5.40
C ASN A 650 5.19 37.66 -5.72
N LEU A 651 4.28 36.68 -5.86
CA LEU A 651 2.87 36.95 -6.10
C LEU A 651 2.20 37.64 -4.91
N ILE A 652 2.49 37.17 -3.68
CA ILE A 652 2.03 37.82 -2.45
C ILE A 652 2.55 39.26 -2.37
N LEU A 653 3.83 39.45 -2.70
CA LEU A 653 4.46 40.77 -2.65
C LEU A 653 3.88 41.73 -3.70
N LYS A 654 3.50 41.24 -4.89
CA LYS A 654 2.77 42.05 -5.89
C LYS A 654 1.43 42.59 -5.36
N LYS A 655 0.74 41.85 -4.49
CA LYS A 655 -0.54 42.27 -3.88
C LYS A 655 -0.37 43.06 -2.57
N CYS A 656 0.82 43.58 -2.28
CA CYS A 656 1.04 44.31 -1.02
C CYS A 656 0.06 45.49 -0.82
N SER A 657 -0.54 46.05 -1.87
CA SER A 657 -1.51 47.16 -1.78
C SER A 657 -2.96 46.77 -1.44
N SER A 658 -3.29 45.49 -1.23
CA SER A 658 -4.66 45.10 -0.86
C SER A 658 -5.07 45.69 0.50
N LYS A 659 -6.33 46.14 0.60
CA LYS A 659 -6.93 46.60 1.86
C LYS A 659 -7.73 45.50 2.59
N ASN A 660 -7.72 44.27 2.08
CA ASN A 660 -8.45 43.16 2.69
C ASN A 660 -7.72 42.71 3.98
N PRO A 661 -8.36 42.79 5.16
CA PRO A 661 -7.71 42.49 6.44
C PRO A 661 -7.22 41.04 6.55
N GLU A 662 -8.00 40.06 6.09
CA GLU A 662 -7.65 38.63 6.17
C GLU A 662 -6.45 38.31 5.27
N ILE A 663 -6.45 38.82 4.03
CA ILE A 663 -5.38 38.58 3.06
C ILE A 663 -4.07 39.21 3.52
N THR A 664 -4.10 40.47 3.96
CA THR A 664 -2.88 41.17 4.41
C THR A 664 -2.31 40.52 5.67
N TRP A 665 -3.17 40.08 6.59
CA TRP A 665 -2.79 39.33 7.78
C TRP A 665 -2.06 38.04 7.43
N ASP A 666 -2.70 37.19 6.62
CA ASP A 666 -2.12 35.89 6.24
C ASP A 666 -0.87 36.05 5.37
N SER A 667 -0.82 37.07 4.50
CA SER A 667 0.36 37.40 3.70
C SER A 667 1.58 37.66 4.57
N PHE A 668 1.43 38.46 5.63
CA PHE A 668 2.51 38.70 6.58
C PHE A 668 3.01 37.40 7.21
N PHE A 669 2.12 36.55 7.72
CA PHE A 669 2.51 35.29 8.39
C PHE A 669 3.18 34.29 7.45
N VAL A 670 2.81 34.29 6.16
CA VAL A 670 3.50 33.48 5.15
C VAL A 670 4.88 34.04 4.85
N VAL A 671 5.00 35.34 4.59
CA VAL A 671 6.30 35.96 4.23
C VAL A 671 7.30 35.88 5.38
N VAL A 672 6.86 36.12 6.63
CA VAL A 672 7.73 36.14 7.82
C VAL A 672 8.12 34.76 8.35
N ALA A 673 7.65 33.68 7.72
CA ALA A 673 8.00 32.33 8.14
C ALA A 673 9.52 32.10 8.05
N LYS A 674 10.12 31.56 9.12
CA LYS A 674 11.59 31.40 9.26
C LYS A 674 12.26 30.69 8.08
N LYS A 675 11.57 29.73 7.45
CA LYS A 675 12.13 28.96 6.31
C LYS A 675 12.15 29.74 4.99
N ASN A 676 11.47 30.89 4.91
CA ASN A 676 11.35 31.66 3.68
C ASN A 676 12.46 32.71 3.50
N ASN A 677 13.30 32.94 4.53
CA ASN A 677 14.40 33.92 4.53
C ASN A 677 14.07 35.24 3.80
N PRO A 678 13.02 35.96 4.24
CA PRO A 678 12.55 37.16 3.56
C PRO A 678 13.54 38.32 3.75
N GLU A 679 13.65 39.18 2.74
CA GLU A 679 14.41 40.43 2.83
C GLU A 679 13.69 41.45 3.74
N SER A 680 14.45 42.23 4.49
CA SER A 680 13.91 43.19 5.48
C SER A 680 12.89 44.16 4.90
N HIS A 681 13.11 44.64 3.67
CA HIS A 681 12.20 45.58 3.03
C HIS A 681 10.83 44.95 2.68
N HIS A 682 10.81 43.67 2.28
CA HIS A 682 9.59 42.91 2.04
C HIS A 682 8.81 42.65 3.33
N LEU A 683 9.53 42.38 4.44
CA LEU A 683 8.93 42.23 5.76
C LEU A 683 8.27 43.52 6.24
N LEU A 684 8.97 44.65 6.15
CA LEU A 684 8.43 45.95 6.57
C LEU A 684 7.22 46.35 5.74
N THR A 685 7.25 46.09 4.43
CA THR A 685 6.11 46.34 3.53
C THR A 685 4.90 45.51 3.92
N THR A 686 5.06 44.19 4.08
CA THR A 686 3.95 43.29 4.44
C THR A 686 3.44 43.53 5.86
N PHE A 687 4.32 43.86 6.81
CA PHE A 687 3.95 44.30 8.16
C PHE A 687 3.08 45.55 8.12
N LYS A 688 3.52 46.58 7.39
CA LYS A 688 2.78 47.84 7.23
C LYS A 688 1.36 47.59 6.73
N ASN A 689 1.20 46.80 5.68
CA ASN A 689 -0.11 46.56 5.08
C ASN A 689 -1.01 45.71 5.98
N ALA A 690 -0.43 44.69 6.65
CA ALA A 690 -1.13 43.88 7.63
C ALA A 690 -1.59 44.73 8.82
N TRP A 691 -0.72 45.61 9.33
CA TRP A 691 -1.02 46.50 10.44
C TRP A 691 -2.12 47.48 10.10
N ASP A 692 -1.95 48.22 9.01
CA ASP A 692 -2.86 49.31 8.62
C ASP A 692 -4.26 48.76 8.29
N SER A 693 -4.36 47.59 7.64
CA SER A 693 -5.64 46.94 7.31
C SER A 693 -6.31 46.28 8.53
N ASN A 694 -5.54 45.93 9.56
CA ASN A 694 -6.03 45.26 10.77
C ASN A 694 -5.94 46.13 12.03
N PHE A 695 -5.86 47.45 11.89
CA PHE A 695 -5.62 48.37 13.02
C PHE A 695 -6.63 48.23 14.18
N LYS A 696 -7.87 47.78 13.88
CA LYS A 696 -8.93 47.54 14.88
C LYS A 696 -8.97 46.09 15.42
N SER A 697 -8.06 45.22 15.01
CA SER A 697 -8.04 43.81 15.42
C SER A 697 -7.45 43.65 16.82
N GLN A 698 -8.15 42.94 17.71
CA GLN A 698 -7.67 42.57 19.04
C GLN A 698 -6.40 41.69 19.02
N ASN A 699 -6.06 41.15 17.86
CA ASN A 699 -4.91 40.26 17.68
C ASN A 699 -3.67 40.97 17.13
N LEU A 700 -3.72 42.29 16.89
CA LEU A 700 -2.68 43.06 16.21
C LEU A 700 -1.27 42.87 16.79
N TRP A 701 -1.18 42.70 18.11
CA TRP A 701 0.06 42.43 18.85
C TRP A 701 0.82 41.19 18.35
N LYS A 702 0.15 40.21 17.72
CA LYS A 702 0.78 38.98 17.19
C LYS A 702 1.77 39.23 16.06
N LEU A 703 1.75 40.40 15.43
CA LEU A 703 2.71 40.78 14.39
C LEU A 703 4.10 41.10 14.97
N LEU A 704 4.16 41.63 16.19
CA LEU A 704 5.39 42.15 16.80
C LEU A 704 6.46 41.08 17.10
N PRO A 705 6.14 39.91 17.69
CA PRO A 705 7.14 38.88 17.94
C PRO A 705 7.86 38.41 16.66
N LYS A 706 7.17 38.47 15.51
CA LYS A 706 7.73 38.11 14.22
C LYS A 706 8.71 39.15 13.69
N MET A 707 8.51 40.43 14.01
CA MET A 707 9.47 41.50 13.73
C MET A 707 10.72 41.39 14.60
N THR A 708 10.56 41.01 15.87
CA THR A 708 11.68 40.79 16.79
C THR A 708 12.60 39.67 16.32
N ILE A 709 12.04 38.53 15.90
CA ILE A 709 12.84 37.39 15.40
C ILE A 709 13.72 37.78 14.20
N ASN A 710 13.33 38.80 13.44
CA ASN A 710 14.07 39.30 12.27
C ASN A 710 14.87 40.58 12.56
N ASN A 711 15.03 40.99 13.83
CA ASN A 711 15.73 42.21 14.25
C ASN A 711 15.16 43.52 13.64
N LEU A 712 13.84 43.58 13.42
CA LEU A 712 13.16 44.75 12.82
C LEU A 712 12.25 45.49 13.80
N LEU A 713 12.20 45.08 15.07
CA LEU A 713 11.27 45.62 16.07
C LEU A 713 11.42 47.13 16.28
N VAL A 714 12.65 47.65 16.25
CA VAL A 714 12.96 49.07 16.51
C VAL A 714 13.12 49.91 15.24
N THR A 715 12.63 49.42 14.10
CA THR A 715 12.60 50.22 12.86
C THR A 715 11.55 51.33 12.93
N SER A 716 11.79 52.45 12.26
CA SER A 716 10.86 53.59 12.18
C SER A 716 9.44 53.16 11.81
N GLU A 717 9.30 52.27 10.83
CA GLU A 717 8.03 51.80 10.30
C GLU A 717 7.20 51.01 11.32
N VAL A 718 7.85 50.24 12.20
CA VAL A 718 7.21 49.47 13.27
C VAL A 718 6.85 50.39 14.42
N ILE A 719 7.79 51.24 14.84
CA ILE A 719 7.59 52.13 15.99
C ILE A 719 6.50 53.15 15.74
N THR A 720 6.50 53.85 14.60
CA THR A 720 5.45 54.83 14.29
C THR A 720 4.05 54.21 14.37
N ARG A 721 3.92 52.94 13.96
CA ARG A 721 2.67 52.17 14.01
C ARG A 721 2.26 51.78 15.42
N VAL A 722 3.18 51.25 16.23
CA VAL A 722 2.94 50.95 17.65
C VAL A 722 2.54 52.23 18.39
N ILE A 723 3.27 53.33 18.15
CA ILE A 723 3.00 54.63 18.75
C ILE A 723 1.60 55.13 18.42
N SER A 724 1.16 54.95 17.19
CA SER A 724 -0.19 55.32 16.75
C SER A 724 -1.31 54.42 17.31
N SER A 725 -1.00 53.24 17.85
CA SER A 725 -1.99 52.33 18.42
C SER A 725 -2.37 52.70 19.85
N ASN A 726 -3.66 52.62 20.17
CA ASN A 726 -4.20 52.79 21.52
C ASN A 726 -4.46 51.46 22.24
N ASP A 727 -4.13 50.33 21.61
CA ASP A 727 -4.34 48.99 22.19
C ASP A 727 -3.29 48.71 23.29
N VAL A 728 -3.77 48.56 24.52
CA VAL A 728 -2.97 48.24 25.71
C VAL A 728 -2.09 47.01 25.48
N LYS A 729 -2.64 45.96 24.86
CA LYS A 729 -1.95 44.68 24.67
C LYS A 729 -0.82 44.79 23.64
N VAL A 730 -1.01 45.61 22.62
CA VAL A 730 0.03 45.91 21.62
C VAL A 730 1.25 46.52 22.30
N TRP A 731 1.05 47.51 23.17
CA TRP A 731 2.11 48.18 23.90
C TRP A 731 2.79 47.25 24.92
N GLU A 732 1.99 46.47 25.64
CA GLU A 732 2.49 45.48 26.59
C GLU A 732 3.47 44.50 25.93
N VAL A 733 3.06 43.92 24.81
CA VAL A 733 3.88 42.97 24.05
C VAL A 733 5.10 43.66 23.46
N PHE A 734 4.96 44.86 22.90
CA PHE A 734 6.07 45.62 22.34
C PHE A 734 7.16 45.90 23.39
N LEU A 735 6.78 46.51 24.52
CA LEU A 735 7.71 46.87 25.59
C LEU A 735 8.32 45.63 26.25
N GLY A 736 7.52 44.57 26.42
CA GLY A 736 8.03 43.27 26.86
C GLY A 736 9.11 42.72 25.94
N LEU A 737 8.91 42.78 24.61
CA LEU A 737 9.90 42.33 23.63
C LEU A 737 11.17 43.21 23.62
N ILE A 738 11.06 44.51 23.86
CA ILE A 738 12.22 45.41 24.03
C ILE A 738 13.08 44.95 25.22
N LEU A 739 12.44 44.68 26.36
CA LEU A 739 13.13 44.20 27.57
C LEU A 739 13.74 42.80 27.36
N GLU A 740 13.00 41.86 26.78
CA GLU A 740 13.47 40.49 26.56
C GLU A 740 14.66 40.39 25.60
N ASN A 741 14.82 41.36 24.69
CA ASN A 741 15.87 41.35 23.66
C ASN A 741 16.95 42.42 23.88
N ASN A 742 16.99 43.04 25.06
CA ASN A 742 17.95 44.09 25.44
C ASN A 742 17.99 45.30 24.49
N LEU A 743 16.86 45.66 23.87
CA LEU A 743 16.76 46.76 22.90
C LEU A 743 16.50 48.13 23.57
N ARG A 744 17.01 48.31 24.79
CA ARG A 744 16.67 49.47 25.63
C ARG A 744 17.24 50.77 25.07
N GLU A 745 18.50 50.75 24.65
CA GLU A 745 19.19 51.93 24.11
C GLU A 745 18.56 52.37 22.78
N GLU A 746 18.30 51.43 21.87
CA GLU A 746 17.64 51.76 20.60
C GLU A 746 16.23 52.31 20.82
N PHE A 747 15.49 51.78 21.81
CA PHE A 747 14.19 52.33 22.17
C PHE A 747 14.30 53.73 22.78
N LYS A 748 15.28 53.99 23.67
CA LYS A 748 15.48 55.31 24.30
C LYS A 748 15.80 56.38 23.27
N GLU A 749 16.70 56.08 22.33
CA GLU A 749 17.06 57.00 21.24
C GLU A 749 15.81 57.44 20.48
N ILE A 750 14.98 56.48 20.07
CA ILE A 750 13.78 56.76 19.30
C ILE A 750 12.70 57.42 20.16
N TRP A 751 12.56 57.01 21.42
CA TRP A 751 11.62 57.63 22.36
C TRP A 751 11.92 59.11 22.58
N ASN A 752 13.19 59.51 22.53
CA ASN A 752 13.62 60.91 22.64
C ASN A 752 13.23 61.77 21.43
N GLU A 753 13.01 61.16 20.27
CA GLU A 753 12.65 61.84 19.02
C GLU A 753 11.14 62.05 18.84
N VAL A 754 10.31 61.42 19.67
CA VAL A 754 8.85 61.49 19.56
C VAL A 754 8.26 62.45 20.62
N ASP A 755 7.13 63.08 20.31
CA ASP A 755 6.37 63.96 21.22
C ASP A 755 5.76 63.14 22.39
N LYS A 756 6.60 62.91 23.41
CA LYS A 756 6.29 62.10 24.60
C LYS A 756 5.06 62.63 25.33
N ASP A 757 4.97 63.94 25.49
CA ASP A 757 3.90 64.58 26.26
C ASP A 757 2.55 64.38 25.58
N LYS A 758 2.49 64.44 24.25
CA LYS A 758 1.26 64.15 23.51
C LYS A 758 0.82 62.68 23.61
N ILE A 759 1.73 61.73 23.53
CA ILE A 759 1.43 60.29 23.60
C ILE A 759 0.97 59.90 25.00
N LEU A 760 1.70 60.38 26.02
CA LEU A 760 1.39 60.10 27.41
C LEU A 760 0.07 60.76 27.80
N ASN A 761 -0.16 62.04 27.46
CA ASN A 761 -1.41 62.72 27.78
C ASN A 761 -2.65 62.11 27.09
N GLN A 762 -2.51 61.51 25.90
CA GLN A 762 -3.62 60.83 25.21
C GLN A 762 -3.97 59.45 25.80
N LYS A 763 -3.02 58.77 26.45
CA LYS A 763 -3.13 57.36 26.86
C LYS A 763 -3.15 57.16 28.38
N MET A 764 -2.85 58.20 29.16
CA MET A 764 -2.68 58.16 30.62
C MET A 764 -3.96 58.18 31.47
N VAL A 765 -5.15 58.31 30.88
CA VAL A 765 -6.43 58.40 31.62
C VAL A 765 -7.00 57.02 31.97
N ASP A 766 -6.52 55.96 31.31
CA ASP A 766 -7.06 54.60 31.45
C ASP A 766 -6.26 53.77 32.49
N LYS A 767 -6.94 53.09 33.41
CA LYS A 767 -6.32 52.22 34.43
C LYS A 767 -5.65 50.99 33.81
N ASP A 768 -6.14 50.56 32.65
CA ASP A 768 -5.60 49.39 31.94
C ASP A 768 -4.15 49.63 31.44
N TRP A 769 -3.67 50.88 31.47
CA TRP A 769 -2.31 51.25 31.07
C TRP A 769 -1.25 51.21 32.18
N ASP A 770 -1.62 51.00 33.44
CA ASP A 770 -0.68 51.12 34.57
C ASP A 770 0.51 50.15 34.47
N TYR A 771 0.29 48.94 33.95
CA TYR A 771 1.37 47.99 33.69
C TYR A 771 2.32 48.48 32.58
N ASN A 772 1.79 49.04 31.49
CA ASN A 772 2.62 49.60 30.41
C ASN A 772 3.44 50.81 30.89
N LYS A 773 2.88 51.64 31.79
CA LYS A 773 3.62 52.76 32.41
C LYS A 773 4.83 52.26 33.18
N ASN A 774 4.65 51.22 33.98
CA ASN A 774 5.75 50.58 34.70
C ASN A 774 6.80 50.01 33.75
N LEU A 775 6.40 49.35 32.66
CA LEU A 775 7.35 48.85 31.66
C LEU A 775 8.16 49.97 31.00
N ILE A 776 7.53 51.10 30.65
CA ILE A 776 8.23 52.27 30.08
C ILE A 776 9.23 52.83 31.11
N ASP A 777 8.81 53.03 32.36
CA ASP A 777 9.68 53.52 33.43
C ASP A 777 10.88 52.59 33.67
N ILE A 778 10.67 51.28 33.64
CA ILE A 778 11.74 50.28 33.75
C ILE A 778 12.74 50.39 32.60
N ILE A 779 12.27 50.54 31.36
CA ILE A 779 13.13 50.67 30.18
C ILE A 779 13.92 51.98 30.20
N LEU A 780 13.26 53.11 30.50
CA LEU A 780 13.89 54.44 30.43
C LEU A 780 14.90 54.69 31.56
N ASN A 781 14.62 54.19 32.76
CA ASN A 781 15.45 54.42 33.96
C ASN A 781 16.36 53.23 34.31
N ASP A 782 16.54 52.29 33.39
CA ASP A 782 17.37 51.09 33.55
C ASP A 782 17.09 50.28 34.82
N LYS A 783 15.83 50.24 35.25
CA LYS A 783 15.44 49.47 36.43
C LYS A 783 15.53 47.97 36.13
N GLU A 784 15.82 47.17 37.16
CA GLU A 784 15.80 45.71 37.06
C GLU A 784 14.37 45.21 36.77
N PHE A 785 14.25 44.36 35.75
CA PHE A 785 12.99 43.71 35.39
C PHE A 785 13.00 42.28 35.92
N VAL A 786 12.21 42.00 36.96
CA VAL A 786 12.05 40.65 37.54
C VAL A 786 10.78 40.02 36.97
N LYS A 787 10.93 38.95 36.19
CA LYS A 787 9.79 38.23 35.58
C LYS A 787 9.07 37.40 36.67
N GLY A 788 7.80 37.73 36.96
CA GLY A 788 6.92 36.87 37.77
C GLY A 788 6.42 37.41 39.13
N ILE A 789 6.20 38.72 39.27
CA ILE A 789 5.41 39.23 40.41
C ILE A 789 3.98 39.45 39.93
N GLU A 790 3.06 38.57 40.36
CA GLU A 790 1.63 38.88 40.43
C GLU A 790 1.48 40.13 41.30
N PHE A 791 1.01 41.23 40.72
CA PHE A 791 0.63 42.38 41.51
C PHE A 791 -0.78 42.14 42.06
N CYS A 792 -0.86 41.87 43.37
CA CYS A 792 -2.11 41.97 44.11
C CYS A 792 -2.62 43.42 44.09
N THR A 793 -3.85 43.56 43.59
CA THR A 793 -4.81 44.68 43.69
C THR A 793 -4.43 46.04 43.10
#